data_AF-A0A6P7FPW0-F1
#
_entry.id   AF-A0A6P7FPW0-F1
#
_cell.length_a   1.000
_cell.length_b   1.000
_cell.length_c   1.000
_cell.angle_alpha   90.00
_cell.angle_beta   90.00
_cell.angle_gamma   90.00
#
_symmetry.space_group_name_H-M   'P 1'
#
loop_
_entity.id
_entity.type
_entity.pdbx_description
1 polymer ?
#
loop_
_entity_poly.entity_id
_entity_poly.type
_entity_poly.pdbx_seq_one_letter_code
_entity_poly.pdbx_strand_id
1 'polypeptide(L)'
;MNNSSTWHRSGASIIRSSRVKKMVEAALSRQENVPGPEQSERVTDFTVLQNVLSERNEDFQNPEQSETVTNFTVLQNVLPERNQDFQNPEQSETVTNFTVLQNVLPERNQDFQNPEQSETVTNFTVLQNVLPERNQDFQNPEQSETVTNFTVLQNVLPERNQDFQNPEQSETVTNFTVLQNVLPERNQDFQNPEQSETVTNFTVLQNVLPERNQDFQNPEQSETVTNFTVLQNVLPERNQDFQNPEQSETVTNFTVLQNVLPERNQDFQNPEQSETVTNFTVLQNVLPERNQDFQNPEQSETVTNFTVLQNVLPERNQDFQNPEQSETVTNFTVLQNVLPERNQDFQNPEQSETVTNFTVLQNVLPERNQDFQNPEQSETVTNFTVLQNVLPERNQDFQNPEQSETVTNFTVLQNVLPERNQDFQNPEQSETVTNFTVLQNVLPERNQDFQNPEQSETVTNFTVLQNVLPERNQDFQNPEQSETVTNFTVLQNVLPERNQDFQNPEQSETVTNFTVLQNVLPERNQDFQNPEQSETVTNFTVLQNVLPERNQDFQNPEQSETVTNFTVLQNVLPERNQDFQNPEQSETVTNFTVLQNVLPERNQDFQNPEQSETVTNFTVLQNVLPERNQDFQNPEQSETVTNFTVLQNVLPERNQDFQNPEQSETVTNFTVLQNVLPERNQDFQNPEQSETVTNFTVLQNVLPERNQDFQNPEQSETVTNFTVLQNVLPERNQDFQNPEQSETVTNFTVLQNVLPERNQDFQNPEQSETVTNFTVLQNVLPERNQDFQNPEQSETVTNFTVLQNVLPERNQDFQNPEQSETVTNFTVLQNVLPERNQDFQNPEQSETVTNFTVLQNVLPERNQDFQNPEQSETVTNFTVLQNVLPERNQDFQSKLTAHFKSIV
;
A
#
# COMPACT_ATOMS: atom_id res chain seq x y z
N MET A 1 -1.23 -56.94 42.85
CA MET A 1 -2.42 -57.77 42.52
C MET A 1 -2.21 -58.26 41.10
N ASN A 2 -1.46 -59.33 40.88
CA ASN A 2 -1.93 -60.72 40.73
C ASN A 2 -3.22 -60.85 39.89
N ASN A 3 -3.07 -61.36 38.66
CA ASN A 3 -3.90 -62.46 38.20
C ASN A 3 -3.26 -63.20 37.02
N SER A 4 -2.72 -64.38 37.32
CA SER A 4 -2.43 -65.44 36.37
C SER A 4 -3.71 -66.20 36.05
N SER A 5 -4.02 -66.41 34.78
CA SER A 5 -5.04 -67.37 34.34
C SER A 5 -4.41 -68.44 33.47
N THR A 6 -4.17 -69.58 34.11
CA THR A 6 -3.88 -70.89 33.52
C THR A 6 -5.03 -71.35 32.63
N TRP A 7 -4.73 -71.78 31.40
CA TRP A 7 -5.67 -72.51 30.55
C TRP A 7 -5.17 -73.92 30.24
N HIS A 8 -6.11 -74.85 30.35
CA HIS A 8 -5.94 -76.30 30.30
C HIS A 8 -5.60 -76.83 28.89
N ARG A 9 -4.71 -77.83 28.87
CA ARG A 9 -4.58 -78.79 27.76
C ARG A 9 -5.85 -79.63 27.65
N SER A 10 -6.54 -79.55 26.51
CA SER A 10 -7.40 -80.63 26.01
C SER A 10 -6.91 -81.04 24.64
N GLY A 11 -6.38 -82.26 24.53
CA GLY A 11 -5.99 -82.85 23.26
C GLY A 11 -7.21 -83.15 22.40
N ALA A 12 -7.19 -82.64 21.16
CA ALA A 12 -8.05 -83.10 20.09
C ALA A 12 -7.15 -83.58 18.94
N SER A 13 -7.16 -84.90 18.76
CA SER A 13 -6.55 -85.65 17.68
C SER A 13 -7.09 -85.17 16.33
N ILE A 14 -6.26 -84.51 15.52
CA ILE A 14 -6.48 -84.39 14.08
C ILE A 14 -5.54 -85.36 13.36
N ILE A 15 -6.21 -86.17 12.55
CA ILE A 15 -5.72 -87.30 11.78
C ILE A 15 -4.60 -86.85 10.84
N ARG A 16 -3.43 -87.49 10.98
CA ARG A 16 -2.32 -87.41 10.05
C ARG A 16 -2.80 -87.81 8.64
N SER A 17 -2.93 -86.83 7.74
CA SER A 17 -2.86 -87.06 6.30
C SER A 17 -1.41 -87.31 5.89
N SER A 18 -0.79 -88.38 6.42
CA SER A 18 0.58 -88.77 6.09
C SER A 18 0.70 -89.41 4.71
N ARG A 19 -0.40 -89.52 3.96
CA ARG A 19 -0.42 -90.07 2.61
C ARG A 19 -0.30 -89.01 1.52
N VAL A 20 -0.71 -87.76 1.79
CA VAL A 20 -0.44 -86.63 0.87
C VAL A 20 1.02 -86.21 0.99
N LYS A 21 1.57 -86.11 2.21
CA LYS A 21 2.99 -85.76 2.43
C LYS A 21 3.96 -86.74 1.76
N LYS A 22 3.68 -88.05 1.83
CA LYS A 22 4.50 -89.08 1.17
C LYS A 22 4.28 -89.21 -0.35
N MET A 23 3.14 -88.78 -0.89
CA MET A 23 2.94 -88.75 -2.35
C MET A 23 3.56 -87.51 -2.98
N VAL A 24 3.60 -86.39 -2.27
CA VAL A 24 4.33 -85.19 -2.68
C VAL A 24 5.85 -85.41 -2.53
N GLU A 25 6.32 -85.95 -1.40
CA GLU A 25 7.76 -86.30 -1.22
C GLU A 25 8.26 -87.36 -2.21
N ALA A 26 7.41 -88.33 -2.62
CA ALA A 26 7.80 -89.35 -3.60
C ALA A 26 7.69 -88.89 -5.08
N ALA A 27 6.92 -87.84 -5.36
CA ALA A 27 6.90 -87.19 -6.67
C ALA A 27 8.09 -86.22 -6.81
N LEU A 28 8.50 -85.56 -5.71
CA LEU A 28 9.65 -84.65 -5.67
C LEU A 28 11.01 -85.37 -5.64
N SER A 29 11.12 -86.57 -5.06
CA SER A 29 12.40 -87.32 -5.03
C SER A 29 12.82 -87.95 -6.38
N ARG A 30 12.15 -87.62 -7.48
CA ARG A 30 12.45 -88.11 -8.85
C ARG A 30 12.67 -87.02 -9.89
N GLN A 31 12.89 -85.77 -9.46
CA GLN A 31 13.68 -84.85 -10.28
C GLN A 31 15.16 -85.19 -10.03
N GLU A 32 15.70 -86.11 -10.84
CA GLU A 32 17.15 -86.18 -11.03
C GLU A 32 17.61 -84.81 -11.54
N ASN A 33 18.74 -84.31 -11.02
CA ASN A 33 19.44 -83.13 -11.53
C ASN A 33 19.48 -83.20 -13.06
N VAL A 34 18.56 -82.51 -13.72
CA VAL A 34 18.65 -82.26 -15.14
C VAL A 34 19.76 -81.23 -15.25
N PRO A 35 20.91 -81.55 -15.88
CA PRO A 35 21.89 -80.52 -16.17
C PRO A 35 21.17 -79.46 -17.00
N GLY A 36 21.17 -78.22 -16.54
CA GLY A 36 20.66 -77.11 -17.33
C GLY A 36 21.34 -77.12 -18.70
N PRO A 37 20.61 -77.00 -19.82
CA PRO A 37 21.27 -76.74 -21.09
C PRO A 37 22.00 -75.40 -20.94
N GLU A 38 23.33 -75.43 -21.00
CA GLU A 38 24.17 -74.22 -20.90
C GLU A 38 23.81 -73.17 -21.96
N GLN A 39 23.05 -73.52 -23.02
CA GLN A 39 22.50 -72.59 -24.02
C GLN A 39 21.14 -73.10 -24.53
N SER A 40 20.07 -72.31 -24.39
CA SER A 40 18.76 -72.60 -24.99
C SER A 40 18.28 -71.37 -25.75
N GLU A 41 18.04 -71.48 -27.07
CA GLU A 41 17.58 -70.35 -27.88
C GLU A 41 16.25 -69.76 -27.36
N ARG A 42 15.36 -70.56 -26.73
CA ARG A 42 14.05 -70.08 -26.23
C ARG A 42 13.56 -70.82 -24.99
N VAL A 43 13.15 -70.06 -23.98
CA VAL A 43 12.42 -70.53 -22.80
C VAL A 43 10.98 -70.03 -22.87
N THR A 44 10.03 -70.92 -23.17
CA THR A 44 8.59 -70.59 -23.26
C THR A 44 7.76 -71.45 -22.30
N ASP A 45 6.79 -70.85 -21.62
CA ASP A 45 5.82 -71.51 -20.73
C ASP A 45 6.48 -72.26 -19.55
N PHE A 46 7.53 -71.65 -18.98
CA PHE A 46 8.24 -72.22 -17.84
C PHE A 46 7.53 -71.84 -16.53
N THR A 47 6.91 -72.83 -15.86
CA THR A 47 6.27 -72.63 -14.56
C THR A 47 6.95 -73.46 -13.48
N VAL A 48 7.50 -72.79 -12.46
CA VAL A 48 7.96 -73.42 -11.21
C VAL A 48 6.83 -73.32 -10.19
N LEU A 49 6.10 -74.43 -10.02
CA LEU A 49 4.93 -74.46 -9.13
C LEU A 49 5.31 -74.44 -7.64
N GLN A 50 6.39 -75.14 -7.25
CA GLN A 50 6.86 -75.21 -5.87
C GLN A 50 8.25 -75.86 -5.79
N ASN A 51 9.31 -75.08 -5.58
CA ASN A 51 10.62 -75.63 -5.24
C ASN A 51 10.83 -75.60 -3.72
N VAL A 52 10.86 -76.78 -3.11
CA VAL A 52 11.33 -76.98 -1.73
C VAL A 52 12.71 -77.62 -1.84
N LEU A 53 13.75 -76.79 -1.86
CA LEU A 53 15.14 -77.25 -1.94
C LEU A 53 15.60 -77.75 -0.56
N SER A 54 16.44 -78.79 -0.55
CA SER A 54 16.99 -79.36 0.70
C SER A 54 17.99 -78.42 1.38
N GLU A 55 18.25 -78.62 2.69
CA GLU A 55 19.01 -77.76 3.64
C GLU A 55 20.35 -77.15 3.20
N ARG A 56 20.91 -77.55 2.06
CA ARG A 56 22.12 -76.98 1.45
C ARG A 56 22.00 -77.03 -0.07
N ASN A 57 21.64 -75.91 -0.67
CA ASN A 57 21.92 -75.66 -2.08
C ASN A 57 22.89 -74.47 -2.10
N GLU A 58 24.02 -74.62 -2.78
CA GLU A 58 25.01 -73.54 -2.82
C GLU A 58 24.51 -72.45 -3.80
N ASP A 59 23.96 -72.84 -4.96
CA ASP A 59 23.43 -71.90 -5.97
C ASP A 59 22.14 -72.43 -6.63
N PHE A 60 21.15 -71.56 -6.88
CA PHE A 60 20.04 -71.83 -7.82
C PHE A 60 20.26 -70.99 -9.07
N GLN A 61 20.71 -71.64 -10.15
CA GLN A 61 20.98 -71.00 -11.43
C GLN A 61 19.96 -71.46 -12.49
N ASN A 62 19.30 -70.49 -13.11
CA ASN A 62 18.61 -70.67 -14.39
C ASN A 62 19.64 -70.67 -15.55
N PRO A 63 19.29 -71.11 -16.78
CA PRO A 63 20.23 -71.09 -17.91
C PRO A 63 20.80 -69.67 -18.14
N GLU A 64 22.13 -69.56 -18.26
CA GLU A 64 22.87 -68.30 -18.38
C GLU A 64 22.42 -67.44 -19.59
N GLN A 65 22.02 -68.07 -20.70
CA GLN A 65 21.66 -67.37 -21.95
C GLN A 65 20.37 -67.93 -22.59
N SER A 66 19.45 -67.05 -22.97
CA SER A 66 18.25 -67.38 -23.77
C SER A 66 17.78 -66.22 -24.64
N GLU A 67 17.66 -66.37 -25.97
CA GLU A 67 17.19 -65.27 -26.85
C GLU A 67 15.80 -64.77 -26.41
N THR A 68 14.89 -65.65 -26.00
CA THR A 68 13.53 -65.24 -25.58
C THR A 68 13.05 -66.00 -24.36
N VAL A 69 12.61 -65.28 -23.33
CA VAL A 69 11.88 -65.79 -22.16
C VAL A 69 10.42 -65.36 -22.23
N THR A 70 9.48 -66.29 -22.35
CA THR A 70 8.03 -65.99 -22.42
C THR A 70 7.23 -66.82 -21.43
N ASN A 71 6.31 -66.18 -20.70
CA ASN A 71 5.43 -66.83 -19.71
C ASN A 71 6.21 -67.56 -18.62
N PHE A 72 7.24 -66.91 -18.08
CA PHE A 72 8.02 -67.44 -16.97
C PHE A 72 7.30 -67.14 -15.66
N THR A 73 6.88 -68.17 -14.92
CA THR A 73 6.15 -68.00 -13.66
C THR A 73 6.77 -68.82 -12.54
N VAL A 74 7.13 -68.15 -11.44
CA VAL A 74 7.56 -68.78 -10.18
C VAL A 74 6.48 -68.52 -9.15
N LEU A 75 5.82 -69.58 -8.65
CA LEU A 75 4.62 -69.41 -7.82
C LEU A 75 4.86 -69.42 -6.32
N GLN A 76 5.81 -70.23 -5.82
CA GLN A 76 6.17 -70.37 -4.40
C GLN A 76 7.54 -71.04 -4.25
N ASN A 77 8.63 -70.28 -4.20
CA ASN A 77 9.93 -70.82 -3.80
C ASN A 77 10.12 -70.68 -2.29
N VAL A 78 10.45 -71.79 -1.63
CA VAL A 78 10.96 -71.81 -0.25
C VAL A 78 12.40 -72.29 -0.33
N LEU A 79 13.34 -71.35 -0.26
CA LEU A 79 14.76 -71.65 -0.31
C LEU A 79 15.27 -72.13 1.07
N PRO A 80 16.33 -72.95 1.13
CA PRO A 80 16.89 -73.47 2.39
C PRO A 80 17.52 -72.33 3.21
N GLU A 81 17.75 -72.52 4.52
CA GLU A 81 18.24 -71.49 5.47
C GLU A 81 19.46 -70.65 5.02
N ARG A 82 20.22 -71.11 4.03
CA ARG A 82 21.31 -70.36 3.38
C ARG A 82 21.26 -70.62 1.89
N ASN A 83 21.23 -69.55 1.11
CA ASN A 83 21.50 -69.54 -0.32
C ASN A 83 22.61 -68.50 -0.53
N GLN A 84 23.60 -68.79 -1.37
CA GLN A 84 24.53 -67.72 -1.76
C GLN A 84 23.80 -66.83 -2.75
N ASP A 85 23.44 -67.39 -3.90
CA ASP A 85 22.94 -66.61 -5.02
C ASP A 85 21.65 -67.22 -5.59
N PHE A 86 20.66 -66.37 -5.87
CA PHE A 86 19.49 -66.73 -6.67
C PHE A 86 19.57 -65.96 -7.98
N GLN A 87 19.94 -66.64 -9.06
CA GLN A 87 20.17 -66.03 -10.37
C GLN A 87 19.13 -66.50 -11.38
N ASN A 88 18.37 -65.56 -11.92
CA ASN A 88 17.59 -65.74 -13.15
C ASN A 88 18.53 -65.68 -14.38
N PRO A 89 18.07 -66.04 -15.60
CA PRO A 89 18.94 -66.04 -16.79
C PRO A 89 19.67 -64.70 -16.96
N GLU A 90 21.00 -64.69 -17.03
CA GLU A 90 21.80 -63.46 -17.08
C GLU A 90 21.47 -62.61 -18.33
N GLN A 91 21.23 -63.26 -19.48
CA GLN A 91 21.02 -62.56 -20.76
C GLN A 91 19.78 -63.06 -21.52
N SER A 92 18.88 -62.16 -21.91
CA SER A 92 17.78 -62.46 -22.84
C SER A 92 17.33 -61.29 -23.71
N GLU A 93 17.32 -61.40 -25.04
CA GLU A 93 16.83 -60.32 -25.92
C GLU A 93 15.40 -59.89 -25.56
N THR A 94 14.52 -60.80 -25.16
CA THR A 94 13.13 -60.45 -24.80
C THR A 94 12.59 -61.26 -23.62
N VAL A 95 12.12 -60.56 -22.59
CA VAL A 95 11.40 -61.10 -21.44
C VAL A 95 9.93 -60.66 -21.50
N THR A 96 8.99 -61.60 -21.64
CA THR A 96 7.55 -61.31 -21.69
C THR A 96 6.76 -62.15 -20.70
N ASN A 97 5.86 -61.52 -19.92
CA ASN A 97 5.02 -62.15 -18.90
C ASN A 97 5.85 -62.90 -17.85
N PHE A 98 6.80 -62.18 -17.24
CA PHE A 98 7.61 -62.71 -16.15
C PHE A 98 6.90 -62.45 -14.82
N THR A 99 6.60 -63.51 -14.07
CA THR A 99 5.82 -63.39 -12.83
C THR A 99 6.47 -64.17 -11.70
N VAL A 100 6.79 -63.48 -10.61
CA VAL A 100 7.30 -64.07 -9.37
C VAL A 100 6.29 -63.82 -8.27
N LEU A 101 5.78 -64.88 -7.66
CA LEU A 101 4.78 -64.83 -6.60
C LEU A 101 5.32 -65.52 -5.35
N GLN A 102 5.10 -64.90 -4.20
CA GLN A 102 5.18 -65.54 -2.87
C GLN A 102 6.50 -66.26 -2.59
N ASN A 103 7.63 -65.71 -3.02
CA ASN A 103 8.92 -66.29 -2.64
C ASN A 103 9.21 -65.97 -1.18
N VAL A 104 9.56 -67.01 -0.42
CA VAL A 104 10.13 -66.89 0.93
C VAL A 104 11.60 -67.27 0.81
N LEU A 105 12.46 -66.25 0.82
CA LEU A 105 13.90 -66.43 0.75
C LEU A 105 14.46 -66.89 2.12
N PRO A 106 15.70 -67.42 2.17
CA PRO A 106 16.35 -67.94 3.38
C PRO A 106 16.53 -66.89 4.47
N GLU A 107 17.04 -67.23 5.65
CA GLU A 107 17.49 -66.21 6.63
C GLU A 107 18.67 -65.36 6.11
N ARG A 108 19.45 -65.89 5.15
CA ARG A 108 20.57 -65.20 4.50
C ARG A 108 20.64 -65.52 3.02
N ASN A 109 20.62 -64.47 2.20
CA ASN A 109 20.94 -64.51 0.78
C ASN A 109 22.05 -63.47 0.57
N GLN A 110 23.04 -63.75 -0.29
CA GLN A 110 23.93 -62.68 -0.74
C GLN A 110 23.16 -61.87 -1.77
N ASP A 111 22.83 -62.50 -2.90
CA ASP A 111 22.33 -61.76 -4.05
C ASP A 111 21.05 -62.38 -4.62
N PHE A 112 20.05 -61.55 -4.89
CA PHE A 112 18.87 -61.93 -5.67
C PHE A 112 18.88 -61.15 -6.97
N GLN A 113 19.24 -61.82 -8.06
CA GLN A 113 19.43 -61.21 -9.37
C GLN A 113 18.33 -61.69 -10.34
N ASN A 114 17.54 -60.75 -10.84
CA ASN A 114 16.75 -60.93 -12.05
C ASN A 114 17.64 -60.80 -13.30
N PRO A 115 17.14 -61.10 -14.51
CA PRO A 115 17.99 -61.11 -15.72
C PRO A 115 18.78 -59.83 -15.91
N GLU A 116 20.11 -59.87 -15.94
CA GLU A 116 20.97 -58.67 -15.99
C GLU A 116 20.71 -57.84 -17.26
N GLN A 117 20.53 -58.48 -18.42
CA GLN A 117 20.40 -57.77 -19.70
C GLN A 117 19.21 -58.26 -20.53
N SER A 118 18.33 -57.34 -20.94
CA SER A 118 17.26 -57.64 -21.90
C SER A 118 16.82 -56.48 -22.77
N GLU A 119 16.85 -56.58 -24.10
CA GLU A 119 16.38 -55.49 -25.00
C GLU A 119 14.92 -55.09 -24.68
N THR A 120 14.04 -56.05 -24.35
CA THR A 120 12.64 -55.74 -24.02
C THR A 120 12.10 -56.55 -22.85
N VAL A 121 11.62 -55.85 -21.82
CA VAL A 121 10.89 -56.41 -20.67
C VAL A 121 9.42 -55.97 -20.72
N THR A 122 8.50 -56.92 -20.89
CA THR A 122 7.05 -56.66 -20.93
C THR A 122 6.28 -57.50 -19.92
N ASN A 123 5.40 -56.87 -19.14
CA ASN A 123 4.56 -57.52 -18.11
C ASN A 123 5.40 -58.25 -17.06
N PHE A 124 6.33 -57.52 -16.43
CA PHE A 124 7.13 -58.03 -15.33
C PHE A 124 6.41 -57.80 -14.01
N THR A 125 6.19 -58.85 -13.23
CA THR A 125 5.37 -58.77 -12.01
C THR A 125 6.02 -59.53 -10.87
N VAL A 126 6.27 -58.83 -9.75
CA VAL A 126 6.78 -59.41 -8.51
C VAL A 126 5.76 -59.15 -7.40
N LEU A 127 5.11 -60.19 -6.87
CA LEU A 127 4.11 -60.03 -5.80
C LEU A 127 4.49 -60.83 -4.54
N GLN A 128 4.36 -60.19 -3.38
CA GLN A 128 4.35 -60.82 -2.06
C GLN A 128 5.64 -61.58 -1.70
N ASN A 129 6.80 -61.09 -2.15
CA ASN A 129 8.06 -61.71 -1.75
C ASN A 129 8.42 -61.29 -0.32
N VAL A 130 8.83 -62.27 0.48
CA VAL A 130 9.43 -62.07 1.80
C VAL A 130 10.92 -62.38 1.64
N LEU A 131 11.74 -61.34 1.63
CA LEU A 131 13.19 -61.45 1.54
C LEU A 131 13.79 -61.88 2.90
N PRO A 132 15.07 -62.32 2.94
CA PRO A 132 15.76 -62.82 4.14
C PRO A 132 15.84 -61.82 5.29
N GLU A 133 16.36 -62.19 6.47
CA GLU A 133 16.78 -61.19 7.46
C GLU A 133 17.96 -60.32 6.96
N ARG A 134 18.78 -60.87 6.04
CA ARG A 134 19.91 -60.17 5.41
C ARG A 134 20.02 -60.52 3.94
N ASN A 135 19.98 -59.50 3.09
CA ASN A 135 20.33 -59.55 1.69
C ASN A 135 21.45 -58.53 1.46
N GLN A 136 22.43 -58.82 0.60
CA GLN A 136 23.32 -57.76 0.13
C GLN A 136 22.55 -56.99 -0.93
N ASP A 137 22.22 -57.65 -2.04
CA ASP A 137 21.73 -56.95 -3.22
C ASP A 137 20.43 -57.59 -3.76
N PHE A 138 19.42 -56.75 -4.02
CA PHE A 138 18.22 -57.14 -4.76
C PHE A 138 18.21 -56.38 -6.07
N GLN A 139 18.55 -57.07 -7.17
CA GLN A 139 18.71 -56.47 -8.49
C GLN A 139 17.59 -56.94 -9.42
N ASN A 140 16.80 -55.98 -9.91
CA ASN A 140 15.96 -56.16 -11.09
C ASN A 140 16.84 -56.02 -12.36
N PRO A 141 16.30 -56.27 -13.58
CA PRO A 141 17.12 -56.29 -14.78
C PRO A 141 17.94 -55.02 -14.99
N GLU A 142 19.27 -55.10 -14.99
CA GLU A 142 20.18 -53.94 -15.00
C GLU A 142 20.01 -53.08 -16.26
N GLN A 143 19.86 -53.70 -17.43
CA GLN A 143 19.77 -52.98 -18.71
C GLN A 143 18.61 -53.47 -19.58
N SER A 144 17.74 -52.56 -20.01
CA SER A 144 16.68 -52.88 -20.99
C SER A 144 16.24 -51.72 -21.86
N GLU A 145 16.34 -51.80 -23.20
CA GLU A 145 15.86 -50.73 -24.09
C GLU A 145 14.39 -50.35 -23.80
N THR A 146 13.51 -51.32 -23.51
CA THR A 146 12.10 -51.03 -23.21
C THR A 146 11.55 -51.85 -22.03
N VAL A 147 11.07 -51.15 -21.00
CA VAL A 147 10.33 -51.72 -19.86
C VAL A 147 8.86 -51.31 -19.93
N THR A 148 7.95 -52.26 -20.11
CA THR A 148 6.49 -52.01 -20.15
C THR A 148 5.73 -52.86 -19.14
N ASN A 149 4.84 -52.23 -18.36
CA ASN A 149 4.01 -52.87 -17.33
C ASN A 149 4.85 -53.60 -16.26
N PHE A 150 5.73 -52.86 -15.60
CA PHE A 150 6.54 -53.37 -14.50
C PHE A 150 5.78 -53.15 -13.18
N THR A 151 5.53 -54.21 -12.41
CA THR A 151 4.75 -54.13 -11.17
C THR A 151 5.45 -54.86 -10.04
N VAL A 152 5.71 -54.15 -8.94
CA VAL A 152 6.21 -54.69 -7.68
C VAL A 152 5.18 -54.43 -6.59
N LEU A 153 4.67 -55.49 -5.95
CA LEU A 153 3.57 -55.38 -5.00
C LEU A 153 3.86 -56.14 -3.69
N GLN A 154 3.65 -55.49 -2.56
CA GLN A 154 3.60 -56.12 -1.23
C GLN A 154 4.87 -56.91 -0.87
N ASN A 155 6.04 -56.44 -1.31
CA ASN A 155 7.29 -57.06 -0.91
C ASN A 155 7.68 -56.60 0.50
N VAL A 156 8.10 -57.55 1.32
CA VAL A 156 8.72 -57.32 2.62
C VAL A 156 10.21 -57.57 2.44
N LEU A 157 10.99 -56.50 2.42
CA LEU A 157 12.45 -56.57 2.31
C LEU A 157 13.09 -56.96 3.67
N PRO A 158 14.38 -57.32 3.70
CA PRO A 158 15.08 -57.83 4.88
C PRO A 158 15.15 -56.88 6.06
N GLU A 159 15.69 -57.27 7.22
CA GLU A 159 16.09 -56.26 8.23
C GLU A 159 17.26 -55.39 7.73
N ARG A 160 18.11 -55.93 6.83
CA ARG A 160 19.24 -55.24 6.21
C ARG A 160 19.36 -55.61 4.74
N ASN A 161 19.34 -54.59 3.90
CA ASN A 161 19.69 -54.66 2.48
C ASN A 161 20.79 -53.62 2.25
N GLN A 162 21.77 -53.92 1.39
CA GLN A 162 22.66 -52.87 0.91
C GLN A 162 21.89 -52.10 -0.16
N ASP A 163 21.57 -52.78 -1.26
CA ASP A 163 21.06 -52.10 -2.45
C ASP A 163 19.77 -52.75 -2.97
N PHE A 164 18.74 -51.94 -3.21
CA PHE A 164 17.53 -52.34 -3.93
C PHE A 164 17.50 -51.59 -5.25
N GLN A 165 17.84 -52.28 -6.34
CA GLN A 165 17.99 -51.69 -7.66
C GLN A 165 16.86 -52.15 -8.57
N ASN A 166 16.06 -51.21 -9.06
CA ASN A 166 15.23 -51.38 -10.24
C ASN A 166 16.09 -51.21 -11.50
N PRO A 167 15.56 -51.46 -12.72
CA PRO A 167 16.38 -51.47 -13.92
C PRO A 167 17.21 -50.22 -14.13
N GLU A 168 18.55 -50.29 -14.09
CA GLU A 168 19.45 -49.13 -14.07
C GLU A 168 19.30 -48.27 -15.34
N GLN A 169 19.20 -48.89 -16.52
CA GLN A 169 19.15 -48.19 -17.80
C GLN A 169 18.01 -48.70 -18.69
N SER A 170 17.13 -47.79 -19.14
CA SER A 170 16.10 -48.12 -20.12
C SER A 170 15.68 -46.97 -21.01
N GLU A 171 15.74 -47.07 -22.35
CA GLU A 171 15.28 -45.99 -23.23
C GLU A 171 13.81 -45.62 -22.96
N THR A 172 12.94 -46.59 -22.65
CA THR A 172 11.53 -46.33 -22.37
C THR A 172 10.97 -47.15 -21.22
N VAL A 173 10.47 -46.46 -20.18
CA VAL A 173 9.73 -47.03 -19.05
C VAL A 173 8.26 -46.63 -19.10
N THR A 174 7.35 -47.59 -19.30
CA THR A 174 5.90 -47.36 -19.36
C THR A 174 5.14 -48.21 -18.34
N ASN A 175 4.24 -47.60 -17.58
CA ASN A 175 3.39 -48.23 -16.55
C ASN A 175 4.22 -48.95 -15.47
N PHE A 176 5.13 -48.21 -14.83
CA PHE A 176 5.93 -48.70 -13.71
C PHE A 176 5.16 -48.48 -12.40
N THR A 177 4.89 -49.54 -11.64
CA THR A 177 4.12 -49.46 -10.39
C THR A 177 4.82 -50.18 -9.25
N VAL A 178 5.06 -49.46 -8.16
CA VAL A 178 5.58 -49.97 -6.89
C VAL A 178 4.54 -49.71 -5.81
N LEU A 179 3.99 -50.76 -5.21
CA LEU A 179 2.86 -50.65 -4.29
C LEU A 179 3.09 -51.45 -2.99
N GLN A 180 2.90 -50.80 -1.84
CA GLN A 180 2.86 -51.43 -0.51
C GLN A 180 4.13 -52.20 -0.13
N ASN A 181 5.30 -51.74 -0.55
CA ASN A 181 6.55 -52.35 -0.13
C ASN A 181 6.93 -51.88 1.27
N VAL A 182 7.38 -52.81 2.10
CA VAL A 182 8.00 -52.55 3.40
C VAL A 182 9.49 -52.77 3.21
N LEU A 183 10.26 -51.68 3.19
CA LEU A 183 11.71 -51.72 3.07
C LEU A 183 12.36 -52.10 4.42
N PRO A 184 13.66 -52.44 4.44
CA PRO A 184 14.38 -52.93 5.62
C PRO A 184 14.47 -51.98 6.77
N GLU A 185 14.91 -52.38 7.97
CA GLU A 185 15.31 -51.39 9.00
C GLU A 185 16.50 -50.52 8.51
N ARG A 186 17.36 -51.07 7.65
CA ARG A 186 18.50 -50.38 7.03
C ARG A 186 18.65 -50.74 5.56
N ASN A 187 18.61 -49.73 4.72
CA ASN A 187 18.97 -49.80 3.31
C ASN A 187 20.08 -48.77 3.07
N GLN A 188 21.07 -49.07 2.23
CA GLN A 188 21.95 -48.01 1.74
C GLN A 188 21.16 -47.27 0.67
N ASP A 189 20.86 -47.94 -0.43
CA ASP A 189 20.35 -47.27 -1.63
C ASP A 189 19.06 -47.93 -2.15
N PHE A 190 18.02 -47.13 -2.38
CA PHE A 190 16.81 -47.55 -3.10
C PHE A 190 16.79 -46.79 -4.43
N GLN A 191 17.12 -47.49 -5.51
CA GLN A 191 17.27 -46.90 -6.83
C GLN A 191 16.14 -47.38 -7.75
N ASN A 192 15.34 -46.43 -8.22
CA ASN A 192 14.51 -46.60 -9.41
C ASN A 192 15.37 -46.43 -10.69
N PRO A 193 14.85 -46.67 -11.89
CA PRO A 193 15.68 -46.67 -13.09
C PRO A 193 16.49 -45.40 -13.29
N GLU A 194 17.82 -45.47 -13.21
CA GLU A 194 18.73 -44.31 -13.20
C GLU A 194 18.59 -43.46 -14.46
N GLN A 195 18.53 -44.10 -15.64
CA GLN A 195 18.50 -43.40 -16.93
C GLN A 195 17.37 -43.93 -17.82
N SER A 196 16.49 -43.04 -18.27
CA SER A 196 15.46 -43.39 -19.26
C SER A 196 15.02 -42.23 -20.14
N GLU A 197 15.14 -42.31 -21.46
CA GLU A 197 14.66 -41.24 -22.36
C GLU A 197 13.18 -40.89 -22.09
N THR A 198 12.31 -41.89 -21.89
CA THR A 198 10.88 -41.65 -21.62
C THR A 198 10.32 -42.46 -20.44
N VAL A 199 9.83 -41.76 -19.42
CA VAL A 199 9.08 -42.35 -18.29
C VAL A 199 7.60 -41.97 -18.37
N THR A 200 6.71 -42.95 -18.54
CA THR A 200 5.25 -42.73 -18.61
C THR A 200 4.50 -43.58 -17.58
N ASN A 201 3.58 -42.96 -16.82
CA ASN A 201 2.75 -43.59 -15.79
C ASN A 201 3.57 -44.30 -14.71
N PHE A 202 4.47 -43.55 -14.06
CA PHE A 202 5.26 -44.02 -12.94
C PHE A 202 4.48 -43.81 -11.64
N THR A 203 4.22 -44.87 -10.88
CA THR A 203 3.43 -44.80 -9.63
C THR A 203 4.13 -45.50 -8.48
N VAL A 204 4.37 -44.76 -7.40
CA VAL A 204 4.86 -45.28 -6.12
C VAL A 204 3.81 -45.01 -5.05
N LEU A 205 3.27 -46.06 -4.42
CA LEU A 205 2.13 -45.94 -3.52
C LEU A 205 2.35 -46.74 -2.23
N GLN A 206 2.14 -46.09 -1.08
CA GLN A 206 2.09 -46.72 0.24
C GLN A 206 3.37 -47.49 0.64
N ASN A 207 4.54 -47.02 0.22
CA ASN A 207 5.79 -47.63 0.65
C ASN A 207 6.17 -47.14 2.05
N VAL A 208 6.61 -48.07 2.88
CA VAL A 208 7.23 -47.78 4.18
C VAL A 208 8.72 -47.99 4.00
N LEU A 209 9.47 -46.89 3.97
CA LEU A 209 10.93 -46.91 3.85
C LEU A 209 11.58 -47.27 5.22
N PRO A 210 12.89 -47.57 5.26
CA PRO A 210 13.61 -48.06 6.44
C PRO A 210 13.60 -47.18 7.67
N GLU A 211 14.19 -47.59 8.80
CA GLU A 211 14.57 -46.59 9.83
C GLU A 211 15.72 -45.70 9.34
N ARG A 212 16.59 -46.24 8.46
CA ARG A 212 17.72 -45.53 7.86
C ARG A 212 17.87 -45.90 6.40
N ASN A 213 17.79 -44.91 5.54
CA ASN A 213 18.17 -44.99 4.14
C ASN A 213 19.27 -43.95 3.90
N GLN A 214 20.26 -44.26 3.07
CA GLN A 214 21.17 -43.23 2.60
C GLN A 214 20.42 -42.47 1.52
N ASP A 215 20.10 -43.14 0.42
CA ASP A 215 19.64 -42.47 -0.80
C ASP A 215 18.36 -43.13 -1.34
N PHE A 216 17.31 -42.33 -1.56
CA PHE A 216 16.10 -42.75 -2.28
C PHE A 216 16.05 -42.00 -3.61
N GLN A 217 16.38 -42.70 -4.69
CA GLN A 217 16.52 -42.11 -6.01
C GLN A 217 15.39 -42.60 -6.92
N ASN A 218 14.56 -41.67 -7.38
CA ASN A 218 13.73 -41.84 -8.56
C ASN A 218 14.58 -41.65 -9.83
N PRO A 219 14.06 -41.91 -11.05
CA PRO A 219 14.89 -41.90 -12.24
C PRO A 219 15.71 -40.63 -12.44
N GLU A 220 17.03 -40.70 -12.34
CA GLU A 220 17.93 -39.53 -12.30
C GLU A 220 17.81 -38.68 -13.58
N GLN A 221 17.78 -39.32 -14.76
CA GLN A 221 17.78 -38.63 -16.04
C GLN A 221 16.67 -39.18 -16.96
N SER A 222 15.79 -38.30 -17.43
CA SER A 222 14.77 -38.66 -18.42
C SER A 222 14.34 -37.51 -19.30
N GLU A 223 14.50 -37.58 -20.63
CA GLU A 223 14.03 -36.52 -21.54
C GLU A 223 12.54 -36.19 -21.30
N THR A 224 11.67 -37.18 -21.12
CA THR A 224 10.24 -36.95 -20.86
C THR A 224 9.70 -37.76 -19.69
N VAL A 225 9.15 -37.07 -18.67
CA VAL A 225 8.41 -37.67 -17.54
C VAL A 225 6.93 -37.30 -17.63
N THR A 226 6.04 -38.28 -17.82
CA THR A 226 4.59 -38.09 -17.89
C THR A 226 3.83 -38.94 -16.86
N ASN A 227 2.92 -38.31 -16.10
CA ASN A 227 2.08 -38.95 -15.08
C ASN A 227 2.90 -39.64 -13.98
N PHE A 228 3.78 -38.88 -13.33
CA PHE A 228 4.57 -39.35 -12.20
C PHE A 228 3.78 -39.13 -10.90
N THR A 229 3.51 -40.19 -10.15
CA THR A 229 2.72 -40.12 -8.91
C THR A 229 3.41 -40.82 -7.75
N VAL A 230 3.62 -40.08 -6.66
CA VAL A 230 4.13 -40.59 -5.38
C VAL A 230 3.07 -40.32 -4.31
N LEU A 231 2.53 -41.37 -3.69
CA LEU A 231 1.38 -41.25 -2.79
C LEU A 231 1.59 -42.04 -1.49
N GLN A 232 1.39 -41.38 -0.35
CA GLN A 232 1.34 -42.01 0.98
C GLN A 232 2.61 -42.77 1.37
N ASN A 233 3.78 -42.29 0.95
CA ASN A 233 5.03 -42.90 1.39
C ASN A 233 5.42 -42.40 2.78
N VAL A 234 5.87 -43.32 3.63
CA VAL A 234 6.48 -43.02 4.92
C VAL A 234 7.98 -43.20 4.73
N LEU A 235 8.72 -42.09 4.69
CA LEU A 235 10.17 -42.10 4.58
C LEU A 235 10.83 -42.46 5.93
N PRO A 236 12.14 -42.78 5.96
CA PRO A 236 12.84 -43.27 7.14
C PRO A 236 12.94 -42.29 8.30
N GLU A 237 13.31 -42.70 9.52
CA GLU A 237 13.70 -41.72 10.55
C GLU A 237 14.90 -40.86 10.09
N ARG A 238 15.78 -41.41 9.25
CA ARG A 238 16.92 -40.71 8.65
C ARG A 238 17.08 -41.08 7.19
N ASN A 239 17.01 -40.07 6.33
CA ASN A 239 17.38 -40.15 4.94
C ASN A 239 18.50 -39.14 4.71
N GLN A 240 19.48 -39.45 3.88
CA GLN A 240 20.40 -38.43 3.40
C GLN A 240 19.65 -37.63 2.35
N ASP A 241 19.31 -38.29 1.24
CA ASP A 241 18.86 -37.62 0.02
C ASP A 241 17.59 -38.30 -0.52
N PHE A 242 16.53 -37.51 -0.76
CA PHE A 242 15.33 -37.96 -1.48
C PHE A 242 15.28 -37.21 -2.80
N GLN A 243 15.62 -37.90 -3.88
CA GLN A 243 15.75 -37.32 -5.21
C GLN A 243 14.60 -37.81 -6.10
N ASN A 244 13.77 -36.88 -6.56
CA ASN A 244 12.92 -37.07 -7.74
C ASN A 244 13.78 -36.86 -9.01
N PRO A 245 13.25 -37.13 -10.21
CA PRO A 245 14.08 -37.13 -11.42
C PRO A 245 14.88 -35.86 -11.62
N GLU A 246 16.22 -35.91 -11.51
CA GLU A 246 17.11 -34.74 -11.46
C GLU A 246 17.01 -33.90 -12.73
N GLN A 247 17.01 -34.55 -13.91
CA GLN A 247 17.04 -33.87 -15.20
C GLN A 247 15.95 -34.41 -16.13
N SER A 248 15.06 -33.53 -16.61
CA SER A 248 14.06 -33.89 -17.62
C SER A 248 13.65 -32.75 -18.52
N GLU A 249 13.81 -32.84 -19.84
CA GLU A 249 13.34 -31.80 -20.77
C GLU A 249 11.85 -31.47 -20.54
N THR A 250 11.00 -32.48 -20.31
CA THR A 250 9.56 -32.26 -20.08
C THR A 250 9.00 -33.08 -18.92
N VAL A 251 8.45 -32.39 -17.92
CA VAL A 251 7.70 -32.98 -16.80
C VAL A 251 6.21 -32.62 -16.91
N THR A 252 5.33 -33.62 -17.10
CA THR A 252 3.88 -33.43 -17.18
C THR A 252 3.13 -34.29 -16.16
N ASN A 253 2.21 -33.67 -15.40
CA ASN A 253 1.37 -34.31 -14.38
C ASN A 253 2.20 -34.98 -13.27
N PHE A 254 3.04 -34.21 -12.61
CA PHE A 254 3.83 -34.67 -11.47
C PHE A 254 3.04 -34.45 -10.17
N THR A 255 2.78 -35.52 -9.41
CA THR A 255 1.97 -35.45 -8.20
C THR A 255 2.67 -36.13 -7.03
N VAL A 256 2.88 -35.40 -5.94
CA VAL A 256 3.37 -35.89 -4.66
C VAL A 256 2.31 -35.62 -3.60
N LEU A 257 1.78 -36.67 -2.97
CA LEU A 257 0.63 -36.56 -2.07
C LEU A 257 0.84 -37.34 -0.77
N GLN A 258 0.64 -36.69 0.37
CA GLN A 258 0.60 -37.30 1.71
C GLN A 258 1.88 -38.05 2.09
N ASN A 259 3.05 -37.57 1.68
CA ASN A 259 4.30 -38.16 2.12
C ASN A 259 4.67 -37.65 3.51
N VAL A 260 5.11 -38.58 4.37
CA VAL A 260 5.70 -38.26 5.67
C VAL A 260 7.20 -38.42 5.49
N LEU A 261 7.93 -37.31 5.45
CA LEU A 261 9.39 -37.29 5.34
C LEU A 261 10.04 -37.66 6.70
N PRO A 262 11.35 -37.93 6.74
CA PRO A 262 12.07 -38.40 7.93
C PRO A 262 12.03 -37.52 9.17
N GLU A 263 12.60 -37.91 10.31
CA GLU A 263 12.95 -36.91 11.34
C GLU A 263 14.11 -36.02 10.86
N ARG A 264 14.99 -36.57 10.00
CA ARG A 264 16.13 -35.85 9.40
C ARG A 264 16.30 -36.23 7.95
N ASN A 265 16.27 -35.23 7.09
CA ASN A 265 16.67 -35.32 5.69
C ASN A 265 17.76 -34.26 5.47
N GLN A 266 18.77 -34.54 4.67
CA GLN A 266 19.62 -33.45 4.18
C GLN A 266 18.82 -32.73 3.10
N ASP A 267 18.53 -33.44 2.00
CA ASP A 267 18.06 -32.80 0.79
C ASP A 267 16.79 -33.49 0.26
N PHE A 268 15.72 -32.71 0.03
CA PHE A 268 14.53 -33.16 -0.68
C PHE A 268 14.48 -32.40 -2.01
N GLN A 269 14.82 -33.10 -3.09
CA GLN A 269 14.94 -32.52 -4.42
C GLN A 269 13.81 -33.02 -5.31
N ASN A 270 12.97 -32.09 -5.77
CA ASN A 270 12.14 -32.28 -6.95
C ASN A 270 13.00 -32.07 -8.22
N PRO A 271 12.47 -32.34 -9.44
CA PRO A 271 13.30 -32.33 -10.64
C PRO A 271 14.10 -31.05 -10.83
N GLU A 272 15.43 -31.09 -10.70
CA GLU A 272 16.30 -29.91 -10.65
C GLU A 272 16.21 -29.08 -11.94
N GLN A 273 16.24 -29.74 -13.10
CA GLN A 273 16.27 -29.07 -14.40
C GLN A 273 15.20 -29.62 -15.34
N SER A 274 14.30 -28.76 -15.81
CA SER A 274 13.33 -29.13 -16.82
C SER A 274 12.90 -28.00 -17.73
N GLU A 275 13.09 -28.10 -19.05
CA GLU A 275 12.62 -27.05 -20.00
C GLU A 275 11.12 -26.74 -19.79
N THR A 276 10.28 -27.76 -19.58
CA THR A 276 8.84 -27.56 -19.36
C THR A 276 8.28 -28.37 -18.20
N VAL A 277 7.72 -27.70 -17.20
CA VAL A 277 6.96 -28.29 -16.09
C VAL A 277 5.47 -27.95 -16.21
N THR A 278 4.61 -28.96 -16.39
CA THR A 278 3.15 -28.78 -16.48
C THR A 278 2.40 -29.63 -15.46
N ASN A 279 1.47 -29.03 -14.72
CA ASN A 279 0.63 -29.66 -13.69
C ASN A 279 1.45 -30.33 -12.57
N PHE A 280 2.30 -29.54 -11.93
CA PHE A 280 3.08 -29.99 -10.77
C PHE A 280 2.29 -29.78 -9.48
N THR A 281 2.01 -30.83 -8.73
CA THR A 281 1.21 -30.77 -7.50
C THR A 281 1.91 -31.45 -6.33
N VAL A 282 2.10 -30.70 -5.25
CA VAL A 282 2.59 -31.20 -3.95
C VAL A 282 1.52 -30.94 -2.90
N LEU A 283 0.99 -31.99 -2.27
CA LEU A 283 -0.16 -31.87 -1.38
C LEU A 283 0.06 -32.65 -0.08
N GLN A 284 -0.16 -31.99 1.07
CA GLN A 284 -0.21 -32.60 2.41
C GLN A 284 1.08 -33.33 2.81
N ASN A 285 2.24 -32.85 2.39
CA ASN A 285 3.50 -33.42 2.83
C ASN A 285 3.86 -32.90 4.22
N VAL A 286 4.31 -33.82 5.08
CA VAL A 286 4.90 -33.49 6.38
C VAL A 286 6.41 -33.63 6.21
N LEU A 287 7.12 -32.51 6.16
CA LEU A 287 8.57 -32.48 6.05
C LEU A 287 9.24 -32.83 7.40
N PRO A 288 10.55 -33.13 7.42
CA PRO A 288 11.24 -33.62 8.61
C PRO A 288 11.33 -32.63 9.75
N GLU A 289 11.67 -33.04 10.98
CA GLU A 289 12.03 -32.05 12.03
C GLU A 289 13.23 -31.17 11.59
N ARG A 290 14.13 -31.72 10.77
CA ARG A 290 15.27 -31.02 10.20
C ARG A 290 15.47 -31.39 8.74
N ASN A 291 15.41 -30.38 7.88
CA ASN A 291 15.80 -30.47 6.48
C ASN A 291 16.86 -29.40 6.26
N GLN A 292 17.90 -29.68 5.46
CA GLN A 292 18.74 -28.59 4.97
C GLN A 292 17.95 -27.89 3.88
N ASP A 293 17.68 -28.61 2.78
CA ASP A 293 17.21 -27.97 1.55
C ASP A 293 15.94 -28.67 1.03
N PHE A 294 14.88 -27.89 0.81
CA PHE A 294 13.69 -28.35 0.09
C PHE A 294 13.64 -27.61 -1.24
N GLN A 295 14.00 -28.30 -2.31
CA GLN A 295 14.13 -27.72 -3.64
C GLN A 295 13.00 -28.23 -4.54
N ASN A 296 12.16 -27.30 -5.00
CA ASN A 296 11.33 -27.49 -6.18
C ASN A 296 12.18 -27.30 -7.45
N PRO A 297 11.65 -27.57 -8.67
CA PRO A 297 12.48 -27.55 -9.87
C PRO A 297 13.26 -26.25 -10.06
N GLU A 298 14.58 -26.27 -9.92
CA GLU A 298 15.44 -25.08 -9.86
C GLU A 298 15.37 -24.27 -11.15
N GLN A 299 15.43 -24.94 -12.32
CA GLN A 299 15.48 -24.28 -13.61
C GLN A 299 14.42 -24.85 -14.56
N SER A 300 13.52 -23.99 -15.03
CA SER A 300 12.55 -24.38 -16.06
C SER A 300 12.12 -23.25 -16.97
N GLU A 301 12.32 -23.35 -18.29
CA GLU A 301 11.86 -22.32 -19.24
C GLU A 301 10.37 -22.02 -19.05
N THR A 302 9.52 -23.04 -18.85
CA THR A 302 8.08 -22.85 -18.64
C THR A 302 7.52 -23.68 -17.49
N VAL A 303 6.95 -23.00 -16.49
CA VAL A 303 6.19 -23.60 -15.39
C VAL A 303 4.69 -23.27 -15.52
N THR A 304 3.84 -24.29 -15.70
CA THR A 304 2.38 -24.12 -15.81
C THR A 304 1.63 -24.98 -14.79
N ASN A 305 0.70 -24.37 -14.04
CA ASN A 305 -0.15 -25.01 -13.01
C ASN A 305 0.68 -25.66 -11.90
N PHE A 306 1.53 -24.87 -11.24
CA PHE A 306 2.31 -25.30 -10.08
C PHE A 306 1.49 -25.09 -8.80
N THR A 307 1.23 -26.15 -8.04
CA THR A 307 0.41 -26.10 -6.83
C THR A 307 1.11 -26.77 -5.65
N VAL A 308 1.28 -26.02 -4.56
CA VAL A 308 1.77 -26.51 -3.26
C VAL A 308 0.70 -26.25 -2.22
N LEU A 309 0.17 -27.30 -1.58
CA LEU A 309 -0.99 -27.19 -0.71
C LEU A 309 -0.78 -27.97 0.60
N GLN A 310 -1.02 -27.30 1.74
CA GLN A 310 -1.06 -27.92 3.08
C GLN A 310 0.23 -28.62 3.50
N ASN A 311 1.38 -28.12 3.08
CA ASN A 311 2.65 -28.68 3.53
C ASN A 311 2.99 -28.16 4.93
N VAL A 312 3.44 -29.07 5.79
CA VAL A 312 4.01 -28.74 7.10
C VAL A 312 5.52 -28.86 6.94
N LEU A 313 6.22 -27.73 6.91
CA LEU A 313 7.68 -27.68 6.82
C LEU A 313 8.33 -28.04 8.19
N PRO A 314 9.65 -28.31 8.22
CA PRO A 314 10.37 -28.75 9.42
C PRO A 314 10.30 -27.86 10.65
N GLU A 315 10.83 -28.25 11.81
CA GLU A 315 11.15 -27.24 12.85
C GLU A 315 12.31 -26.33 12.41
N ARG A 316 13.22 -26.87 11.57
CA ARG A 316 14.35 -26.15 10.99
C ARG A 316 14.53 -26.53 9.54
N ASN A 317 14.41 -25.56 8.67
CA ASN A 317 14.81 -25.65 7.28
C ASN A 317 15.89 -24.60 7.07
N GLN A 318 16.90 -24.91 6.26
CA GLN A 318 17.83 -23.89 5.82
C GLN A 318 17.10 -23.10 4.73
N ASP A 319 16.80 -23.78 3.62
CA ASP A 319 16.34 -23.13 2.39
C ASP A 319 15.07 -23.83 1.85
N PHE A 320 14.01 -23.06 1.59
CA PHE A 320 12.83 -23.53 0.86
C PHE A 320 12.78 -22.79 -0.47
N GLN A 321 13.13 -23.48 -1.54
CA GLN A 321 13.26 -22.90 -2.87
C GLN A 321 12.14 -23.43 -3.76
N ASN A 322 11.29 -22.51 -4.23
CA ASN A 322 10.47 -22.71 -5.42
C ASN A 322 11.32 -22.48 -6.69
N PRO A 323 10.80 -22.76 -7.90
CA PRO A 323 11.63 -22.74 -9.10
C PRO A 323 12.42 -21.44 -9.29
N GLU A 324 13.74 -21.48 -9.16
CA GLU A 324 14.60 -20.28 -9.10
C GLU A 324 14.51 -19.46 -10.39
N GLN A 325 14.57 -20.13 -11.55
CA GLN A 325 14.64 -19.47 -12.86
C GLN A 325 13.60 -20.06 -13.80
N SER A 326 12.70 -19.21 -14.31
CA SER A 326 11.73 -19.63 -15.34
C SER A 326 11.31 -18.50 -16.26
N GLU A 327 11.51 -18.62 -17.58
CA GLU A 327 11.04 -17.59 -18.54
C GLU A 327 9.54 -17.30 -18.36
N THR A 328 8.71 -18.32 -18.16
CA THR A 328 7.27 -18.14 -17.96
C THR A 328 6.71 -18.98 -16.80
N VAL A 329 6.12 -18.30 -15.81
CA VAL A 329 5.34 -18.92 -14.72
C VAL A 329 3.86 -18.61 -14.86
N THR A 330 3.02 -19.63 -15.06
CA THR A 330 1.56 -19.49 -15.17
C THR A 330 0.82 -20.35 -14.15
N ASN A 331 -0.11 -19.74 -13.40
CA ASN A 331 -0.94 -20.37 -12.36
C ASN A 331 -0.10 -21.02 -11.24
N PHE A 332 0.70 -20.20 -10.58
CA PHE A 332 1.48 -20.62 -9.41
C PHE A 332 0.66 -20.41 -8.13
N THR A 333 0.40 -21.49 -7.38
CA THR A 333 -0.42 -21.44 -6.16
C THR A 333 0.27 -22.09 -4.99
N VAL A 334 0.44 -21.34 -3.89
CA VAL A 334 0.93 -21.82 -2.60
C VAL A 334 -0.17 -21.56 -1.56
N LEU A 335 -0.68 -22.63 -0.93
CA LEU A 335 -1.85 -22.53 -0.06
C LEU A 335 -1.64 -23.29 1.26
N GLN A 336 -1.90 -22.62 2.39
CA GLN A 336 -1.96 -23.22 3.72
C GLN A 336 -0.65 -23.92 4.15
N ASN A 337 0.50 -23.40 3.75
CA ASN A 337 1.77 -23.96 4.20
C ASN A 337 2.11 -23.41 5.60
N VAL A 338 2.55 -24.31 6.47
CA VAL A 338 3.13 -23.97 7.77
C VAL A 338 4.64 -24.08 7.61
N LEU A 339 5.32 -22.93 7.57
CA LEU A 339 6.77 -22.86 7.48
C LEU A 339 7.43 -23.21 8.84
N PRO A 340 8.74 -23.49 8.88
CA PRO A 340 9.45 -23.95 10.08
C PRO A 340 9.48 -22.97 11.22
N GLU A 341 9.81 -23.36 12.45
CA GLU A 341 10.13 -22.36 13.50
C GLU A 341 11.31 -21.47 13.11
N ARG A 342 12.24 -22.00 12.31
CA ARG A 342 13.39 -21.28 11.74
C ARG A 342 13.62 -21.66 10.30
N ASN A 343 13.55 -20.66 9.44
CA ASN A 343 13.96 -20.74 8.04
C ASN A 343 15.02 -19.66 7.83
N GLN A 344 16.05 -19.93 7.04
CA GLN A 344 16.90 -18.85 6.56
C GLN A 344 16.12 -18.14 5.47
N ASP A 345 15.85 -18.85 4.38
CA ASP A 345 15.33 -18.23 3.16
C ASP A 345 14.09 -18.96 2.63
N PHE A 346 13.01 -18.22 2.38
CA PHE A 346 11.85 -18.71 1.63
C PHE A 346 11.81 -17.97 0.30
N GLN A 347 12.20 -18.67 -0.76
CA GLN A 347 12.33 -18.09 -2.09
C GLN A 347 11.23 -18.63 -3.00
N ASN A 348 10.38 -17.73 -3.46
CA ASN A 348 9.56 -17.94 -4.65
C ASN A 348 10.41 -17.71 -5.91
N PRO A 349 9.91 -18.00 -7.13
CA PRO A 349 10.74 -17.96 -8.33
C PRO A 349 11.51 -16.67 -8.53
N GLU A 350 12.84 -16.68 -8.39
CA GLU A 350 13.68 -15.47 -8.35
C GLU A 350 13.59 -14.67 -9.65
N GLN A 351 13.66 -15.35 -10.79
CA GLN A 351 13.73 -14.70 -12.10
C GLN A 351 12.72 -15.29 -13.06
N SER A 352 11.81 -14.45 -13.59
CA SER A 352 10.87 -14.87 -14.63
C SER A 352 10.45 -13.76 -15.56
N GLU A 353 10.65 -13.88 -16.88
CA GLU A 353 10.18 -12.86 -17.83
C GLU A 353 8.68 -12.58 -17.67
N THR A 354 7.85 -13.62 -17.47
CA THR A 354 6.40 -13.45 -17.29
C THR A 354 5.84 -14.29 -16.15
N VAL A 355 5.23 -13.62 -15.16
CA VAL A 355 4.47 -14.24 -14.06
C VAL A 355 2.98 -13.95 -14.22
N THR A 356 2.15 -14.98 -14.41
CA THR A 356 0.69 -14.85 -14.53
C THR A 356 -0.04 -15.71 -13.49
N ASN A 357 -0.98 -15.11 -12.76
CA ASN A 357 -1.81 -15.76 -11.72
C ASN A 357 -0.96 -16.38 -10.60
N PHE A 358 -0.17 -15.55 -9.92
CA PHE A 358 0.61 -15.95 -8.76
C PHE A 358 -0.22 -15.75 -7.49
N THR A 359 -0.48 -16.83 -6.74
CA THR A 359 -1.32 -16.79 -5.53
C THR A 359 -0.61 -17.43 -4.34
N VAL A 360 -0.47 -16.67 -3.25
CA VAL A 360 0.00 -17.15 -1.94
C VAL A 360 -1.09 -16.90 -0.92
N LEU A 361 -1.61 -17.96 -0.30
CA LEU A 361 -2.79 -17.86 0.56
C LEU A 361 -2.60 -18.62 1.87
N GLN A 362 -2.86 -17.96 2.99
CA GLN A 362 -2.91 -18.55 4.35
C GLN A 362 -1.60 -19.24 4.79
N ASN A 363 -0.45 -18.71 4.39
CA ASN A 363 0.82 -19.24 4.87
C ASN A 363 1.14 -18.70 6.28
N VAL A 364 1.60 -19.59 7.14
CA VAL A 364 2.15 -19.24 8.45
C VAL A 364 3.65 -19.33 8.33
N LEU A 365 4.34 -18.18 8.32
CA LEU A 365 5.80 -18.11 8.25
C LEU A 365 6.43 -18.45 9.63
N PRO A 366 7.76 -18.68 9.69
CA PRO A 366 8.47 -19.09 10.90
C PRO A 366 8.36 -18.18 12.11
N GLU A 367 8.89 -18.54 13.29
CA GLU A 367 9.17 -17.51 14.32
C GLU A 367 10.31 -16.58 13.88
N ARG A 368 11.23 -17.10 13.06
CA ARG A 368 12.37 -16.37 12.50
C ARG A 368 12.59 -16.77 11.05
N ASN A 369 12.49 -15.79 10.17
CA ASN A 369 12.90 -15.87 8.78
C ASN A 369 13.93 -14.78 8.56
N GLN A 370 14.97 -15.04 7.77
CA GLN A 370 15.80 -13.94 7.31
C GLN A 370 15.02 -13.24 6.20
N ASP A 371 14.79 -13.96 5.10
CA ASP A 371 14.30 -13.35 3.87
C ASP A 371 13.08 -14.10 3.33
N PHE A 372 11.99 -13.37 3.08
CA PHE A 372 10.82 -13.89 2.34
C PHE A 372 10.76 -13.16 1.01
N GLN A 373 11.17 -13.85 -0.05
CA GLN A 373 11.29 -13.28 -1.37
C GLN A 373 10.19 -13.85 -2.27
N ASN A 374 9.31 -12.96 -2.74
CA ASN A 374 8.50 -13.20 -3.93
C ASN A 374 9.33 -12.94 -5.19
N PRO A 375 8.85 -13.26 -6.40
CA PRO A 375 9.69 -13.23 -7.60
C PRO A 375 10.46 -11.94 -7.81
N GLU A 376 11.78 -11.93 -7.65
CA GLU A 376 12.61 -10.72 -7.57
C GLU A 376 12.55 -9.92 -8.87
N GLN A 377 12.67 -10.59 -10.02
CA GLN A 377 12.78 -9.94 -11.33
C GLN A 377 11.79 -10.55 -12.31
N SER A 378 10.87 -9.73 -12.83
CA SER A 378 9.95 -10.16 -13.88
C SER A 378 9.51 -9.04 -14.81
N GLU A 379 9.76 -9.15 -16.13
CA GLU A 379 9.30 -8.12 -17.08
C GLU A 379 7.79 -7.86 -16.93
N THR A 380 6.97 -8.91 -16.77
CA THR A 380 5.52 -8.77 -16.64
C THR A 380 4.94 -9.60 -15.49
N VAL A 381 4.32 -8.94 -14.52
CA VAL A 381 3.54 -9.57 -13.43
C VAL A 381 2.06 -9.29 -13.59
N THR A 382 1.24 -10.33 -13.79
CA THR A 382 -0.22 -10.23 -13.92
C THR A 382 -0.95 -11.09 -12.89
N ASN A 383 -1.91 -10.50 -12.16
CA ASN A 383 -2.73 -11.15 -11.12
C ASN A 383 -1.89 -11.76 -9.98
N PHE A 384 -1.11 -10.92 -9.31
CA PHE A 384 -0.35 -11.29 -8.14
C PHE A 384 -1.20 -11.12 -6.87
N THR A 385 -1.43 -12.19 -6.11
CA THR A 385 -2.28 -12.16 -4.92
C THR A 385 -1.59 -12.79 -3.72
N VAL A 386 -1.45 -12.04 -2.64
CA VAL A 386 -0.97 -12.51 -1.33
C VAL A 386 -2.06 -12.26 -0.30
N LEU A 387 -2.54 -13.31 0.37
CA LEU A 387 -3.74 -13.21 1.21
C LEU A 387 -3.60 -13.98 2.52
N GLN A 388 -3.88 -13.32 3.64
CA GLN A 388 -3.92 -13.91 4.98
C GLN A 388 -2.62 -14.58 5.43
N ASN A 389 -1.47 -14.05 5.02
CA ASN A 389 -0.20 -14.57 5.51
C ASN A 389 0.09 -14.02 6.91
N VAL A 390 0.59 -14.90 7.79
CA VAL A 390 1.10 -14.53 9.10
C VAL A 390 2.62 -14.60 9.00
N LEU A 391 3.28 -13.45 8.98
CA LEU A 391 4.74 -13.35 8.94
C LEU A 391 5.36 -13.64 10.34
N PRO A 392 6.67 -13.89 10.42
CA PRO A 392 7.36 -14.29 11.64
C PRO A 392 7.35 -13.27 12.76
N GLU A 393 7.66 -13.63 14.01
CA GLU A 393 7.97 -12.61 15.02
C GLU A 393 9.14 -11.70 14.60
N ARG A 394 10.09 -12.24 13.82
CA ARG A 394 11.22 -11.51 13.24
C ARG A 394 11.46 -11.91 11.80
N ASN A 395 11.36 -10.94 10.92
CA ASN A 395 11.78 -11.03 9.54
C ASN A 395 12.83 -9.94 9.31
N GLN A 396 13.87 -10.21 8.52
CA GLN A 396 14.71 -9.11 8.06
C GLN A 396 13.94 -8.42 6.95
N ASP A 397 13.70 -9.15 5.85
CA ASP A 397 13.24 -8.53 4.61
C ASP A 397 12.02 -9.30 4.06
N PHE A 398 10.93 -8.58 3.79
CA PHE A 398 9.78 -9.10 3.04
C PHE A 398 9.72 -8.37 1.71
N GLN A 399 10.11 -9.07 0.66
CA GLN A 399 10.24 -8.49 -0.67
C GLN A 399 9.16 -9.07 -1.58
N ASN A 400 8.28 -8.20 -2.06
CA ASN A 400 7.48 -8.44 -3.25
C ASN A 400 8.32 -8.18 -4.51
N PRO A 401 7.84 -8.53 -5.72
CA PRO A 401 8.69 -8.49 -6.90
C PRO A 401 9.43 -7.17 -7.11
N GLU A 402 10.75 -7.13 -6.93
CA GLU A 402 11.54 -5.90 -6.87
C GLU A 402 11.50 -5.13 -8.18
N GLN A 403 11.65 -5.83 -9.31
CA GLN A 403 11.76 -5.20 -10.63
C GLN A 403 10.77 -5.82 -11.61
N SER A 404 9.86 -5.00 -12.13
CA SER A 404 8.95 -5.43 -13.18
C SER A 404 8.51 -4.32 -14.11
N GLU A 405 8.78 -4.41 -15.42
CA GLU A 405 8.32 -3.40 -16.39
C GLU A 405 6.80 -3.15 -16.26
N THR A 406 6.00 -4.20 -16.10
CA THR A 406 4.54 -4.08 -15.95
C THR A 406 3.96 -4.93 -14.81
N VAL A 407 3.33 -4.28 -13.84
CA VAL A 407 2.56 -4.92 -12.77
C VAL A 407 1.06 -4.65 -12.95
N THR A 408 0.27 -5.70 -13.16
CA THR A 408 -1.20 -5.61 -13.31
C THR A 408 -1.93 -6.48 -12.28
N ASN A 409 -2.90 -5.91 -11.57
CA ASN A 409 -3.73 -6.57 -10.55
C ASN A 409 -2.91 -7.16 -9.39
N PHE A 410 -2.14 -6.31 -8.72
CA PHE A 410 -1.38 -6.68 -7.54
C PHE A 410 -2.24 -6.51 -6.28
N THR A 411 -2.46 -7.57 -5.51
CA THR A 411 -3.31 -7.56 -4.31
C THR A 411 -2.61 -8.18 -3.11
N VAL A 412 -2.51 -7.41 -2.02
CA VAL A 412 -2.04 -7.87 -0.71
C VAL A 412 -3.16 -7.65 0.29
N LEU A 413 -3.67 -8.72 0.90
CA LEU A 413 -4.86 -8.67 1.76
C LEU A 413 -4.63 -9.38 3.11
N GLN A 414 -4.92 -8.69 4.21
CA GLN A 414 -4.99 -9.27 5.56
C GLN A 414 -3.69 -9.93 6.03
N ASN A 415 -2.54 -9.41 5.62
CA ASN A 415 -1.28 -9.91 6.13
C ASN A 415 -0.99 -9.36 7.52
N VAL A 416 -0.53 -10.23 8.41
CA VAL A 416 0.00 -9.84 9.73
C VAL A 416 1.51 -9.90 9.62
N LEU A 417 2.17 -8.74 9.57
CA LEU A 417 3.62 -8.62 9.54
C LEU A 417 4.22 -8.92 10.94
N PRO A 418 5.55 -9.03 11.07
CA PRO A 418 6.25 -9.43 12.30
C PRO A 418 6.03 -8.58 13.54
N GLU A 419 6.70 -8.87 14.67
CA GLU A 419 6.92 -7.82 15.67
C GLU A 419 8.05 -6.86 15.23
N ARG A 420 8.99 -7.39 14.44
CA ARG A 420 10.12 -6.65 13.87
C ARG A 420 10.36 -7.06 12.43
N ASN A 421 10.24 -6.09 11.55
CA ASN A 421 10.67 -6.19 10.16
C ASN A 421 11.71 -5.08 9.95
N GLN A 422 12.77 -5.35 9.19
CA GLN A 422 13.61 -4.25 8.73
C GLN A 422 12.84 -3.56 7.60
N ASP A 423 12.63 -4.30 6.51
CA ASP A 423 12.15 -3.72 5.26
C ASP A 423 10.94 -4.49 4.71
N PHE A 424 9.85 -3.77 4.44
CA PHE A 424 8.70 -4.30 3.69
C PHE A 424 8.66 -3.58 2.35
N GLN A 425 9.06 -4.28 1.30
CA GLN A 425 9.19 -3.71 -0.03
C GLN A 425 8.11 -4.30 -0.95
N ASN A 426 7.24 -3.43 -1.44
CA ASN A 426 6.44 -3.67 -2.63
C ASN A 426 7.29 -3.39 -3.88
N PRO A 427 6.82 -3.73 -5.10
CA PRO A 427 7.67 -3.69 -6.29
C PRO A 427 8.41 -2.38 -6.50
N GLU A 428 9.73 -2.36 -6.29
CA GLU A 428 10.55 -1.14 -6.21
C GLU A 428 10.50 -0.34 -7.53
N GLN A 429 10.64 -1.04 -8.67
CA GLN A 429 10.76 -0.41 -9.97
C GLN A 429 9.78 -1.04 -10.96
N SER A 430 8.86 -0.24 -11.49
CA SER A 430 7.94 -0.70 -12.53
C SER A 430 7.49 0.40 -13.48
N GLU A 431 7.75 0.30 -14.79
CA GLU A 431 7.28 1.30 -15.76
C GLU A 431 5.76 1.52 -15.64
N THR A 432 4.97 0.46 -15.48
CA THR A 432 3.51 0.57 -15.33
C THR A 432 2.94 -0.28 -14.19
N VAL A 433 2.30 0.37 -13.22
CA VAL A 433 1.52 -0.27 -12.14
C VAL A 433 0.03 -0.02 -12.34
N THR A 434 -0.76 -1.08 -12.54
CA THR A 434 -2.22 -1.00 -12.70
C THR A 434 -2.95 -1.88 -11.69
N ASN A 435 -3.94 -1.32 -10.99
CA ASN A 435 -4.79 -2.00 -9.98
C ASN A 435 -3.98 -2.58 -8.83
N PHE A 436 -3.20 -1.73 -8.16
CA PHE A 436 -2.45 -2.08 -6.96
C PHE A 436 -3.32 -1.91 -5.72
N THR A 437 -3.53 -2.98 -4.94
CA THR A 437 -4.40 -2.96 -3.76
C THR A 437 -3.70 -3.57 -2.55
N VAL A 438 -3.61 -2.80 -1.47
CA VAL A 438 -3.14 -3.25 -0.14
C VAL A 438 -4.26 -3.02 0.87
N LEU A 439 -4.78 -4.08 1.48
CA LEU A 439 -5.97 -4.02 2.33
C LEU A 439 -5.75 -4.75 3.66
N GLN A 440 -6.08 -4.08 4.77
CA GLN A 440 -6.16 -4.68 6.11
C GLN A 440 -4.85 -5.32 6.61
N ASN A 441 -3.70 -4.80 6.20
CA ASN A 441 -2.43 -5.30 6.73
C ASN A 441 -2.17 -4.73 8.12
N VAL A 442 -1.67 -5.58 9.01
CA VAL A 442 -1.17 -5.19 10.32
C VAL A 442 0.35 -5.23 10.24
N LEU A 443 0.98 -4.06 10.24
CA LEU A 443 2.43 -3.88 10.14
C LEU A 443 3.09 -4.09 11.52
N PRO A 444 4.41 -4.36 11.59
CA PRO A 444 5.06 -4.83 12.80
C PRO A 444 5.19 -3.76 13.87
N GLU A 445 5.38 -4.06 15.16
CA GLU A 445 5.62 -3.01 16.19
C GLU A 445 6.79 -2.07 15.82
N ARG A 446 7.78 -2.59 15.09
CA ARG A 446 8.89 -1.83 14.53
C ARG A 446 9.14 -2.24 13.09
N ASN A 447 9.07 -1.26 12.21
CA ASN A 447 9.52 -1.35 10.84
C ASN A 447 10.57 -0.24 10.63
N GLN A 448 11.62 -0.51 9.86
CA GLN A 448 12.45 0.60 9.39
C GLN A 448 11.67 1.26 8.26
N ASP A 449 11.48 0.53 7.16
CA ASP A 449 11.00 1.12 5.91
C ASP A 449 9.80 0.33 5.36
N PHE A 450 8.70 1.03 5.08
CA PHE A 450 7.57 0.49 4.33
C PHE A 450 7.53 1.20 2.99
N GLN A 451 7.96 0.50 1.94
CA GLN A 451 8.11 1.06 0.60
C GLN A 451 7.04 0.47 -0.31
N ASN A 452 6.15 1.33 -0.80
CA ASN A 452 5.37 1.08 -2.00
C ASN A 452 6.23 1.35 -3.25
N PRO A 453 5.77 1.01 -4.47
CA PRO A 453 6.61 1.04 -5.66
C PRO A 453 7.35 2.36 -5.86
N GLU A 454 8.67 2.42 -5.67
CA GLU A 454 9.46 3.65 -5.60
C GLU A 454 9.41 4.44 -6.91
N GLN A 455 9.58 3.74 -8.04
CA GLN A 455 9.68 4.36 -9.35
C GLN A 455 8.71 3.72 -10.34
N SER A 456 7.78 4.50 -10.88
CA SER A 456 6.87 4.03 -11.92
C SER A 456 6.40 5.10 -12.87
N GLU A 457 6.67 4.99 -14.17
CA GLU A 457 6.19 5.98 -15.16
C GLU A 457 4.66 6.19 -15.05
N THR A 458 3.89 5.12 -14.88
CA THR A 458 2.42 5.22 -14.74
C THR A 458 1.87 4.36 -13.60
N VAL A 459 1.21 5.01 -12.64
CA VAL A 459 0.44 4.37 -11.56
C VAL A 459 -1.06 4.60 -11.76
N THR A 460 -1.83 3.53 -11.97
CA THR A 460 -3.29 3.58 -12.15
C THR A 460 -4.03 2.70 -11.15
N ASN A 461 -5.05 3.24 -10.47
CA ASN A 461 -5.88 2.55 -9.47
C ASN A 461 -5.07 1.98 -8.30
N PHE A 462 -4.31 2.84 -7.62
CA PHE A 462 -3.56 2.49 -6.43
C PHE A 462 -4.43 2.67 -5.19
N THR A 463 -4.64 1.61 -4.40
CA THR A 463 -5.51 1.62 -3.22
C THR A 463 -4.81 1.03 -2.01
N VAL A 464 -4.73 1.80 -0.93
CA VAL A 464 -4.27 1.36 0.40
C VAL A 464 -5.40 1.58 1.39
N LEU A 465 -5.90 0.53 2.01
CA LEU A 465 -7.12 0.59 2.84
C LEU A 465 -6.94 -0.15 4.18
N GLN A 466 -7.28 0.51 5.28
CA GLN A 466 -7.36 -0.08 6.63
C GLN A 466 -6.06 -0.72 7.13
N ASN A 467 -4.91 -0.19 6.75
CA ASN A 467 -3.64 -0.67 7.28
C ASN A 467 -3.38 -0.09 8.68
N VAL A 468 -2.91 -0.94 9.58
CA VAL A 468 -2.42 -0.54 10.90
C VAL A 468 -0.90 -0.55 10.83
N LEU A 469 -0.29 0.62 10.91
CA LEU A 469 1.16 0.80 10.86
C LEU A 469 1.84 0.53 12.21
N PRO A 470 3.17 0.33 12.22
CA PRO A 470 3.96 0.02 13.41
C PRO A 470 3.79 0.96 14.58
N GLU A 471 4.19 0.65 15.81
CA GLU A 471 4.36 1.71 16.83
C GLU A 471 5.48 2.68 16.44
N ARG A 472 6.48 2.20 15.69
CA ARG A 472 7.59 2.98 15.16
C ARG A 472 7.90 2.57 13.73
N ASN A 473 7.80 3.53 12.83
CA ASN A 473 8.25 3.42 11.46
C ASN A 473 9.27 4.54 11.25
N GLN A 474 10.34 4.30 10.50
CA GLN A 474 11.17 5.41 10.05
C GLN A 474 10.42 6.07 8.90
N ASP A 475 10.24 5.33 7.80
CA ASP A 475 9.78 5.91 6.55
C ASP A 475 8.59 5.11 5.99
N PHE A 476 7.50 5.80 5.68
CA PHE A 476 6.37 5.25 4.91
C PHE A 476 6.34 5.97 3.57
N GLN A 477 6.79 5.28 2.53
CA GLN A 477 6.95 5.84 1.19
C GLN A 477 5.89 5.24 0.27
N ASN A 478 5.02 6.09 -0.25
CA ASN A 478 4.25 5.82 -1.46
C ASN A 478 5.12 6.11 -2.69
N PRO A 479 4.68 5.76 -3.91
CA PRO A 479 5.54 5.82 -5.08
C PRO A 479 6.25 7.15 -5.29
N GLU A 480 7.58 7.21 -5.07
CA GLU A 480 8.34 8.46 -5.02
C GLU A 480 8.27 9.23 -6.34
N GLN A 481 8.44 8.52 -7.47
CA GLN A 481 8.52 9.14 -8.79
C GLN A 481 7.56 8.47 -9.76
N SER A 482 6.62 9.24 -10.32
CA SER A 482 5.73 8.74 -11.36
C SER A 482 5.26 9.79 -12.33
N GLU A 483 5.52 9.67 -13.64
CA GLU A 483 5.02 10.64 -14.63
C GLU A 483 3.50 10.83 -14.52
N THR A 484 2.73 9.76 -14.34
CA THR A 484 1.27 9.84 -14.21
C THR A 484 0.71 8.99 -13.07
N VAL A 485 0.03 9.63 -12.11
CA VAL A 485 -0.73 8.99 -11.04
C VAL A 485 -2.23 9.19 -11.25
N THR A 486 -2.99 8.11 -11.46
CA THR A 486 -4.45 8.14 -11.64
C THR A 486 -5.18 7.25 -10.63
N ASN A 487 -6.20 7.78 -9.96
CA ASN A 487 -7.03 7.08 -8.96
C ASN A 487 -6.21 6.53 -7.79
N PHE A 488 -5.45 7.40 -7.12
CA PHE A 488 -4.70 7.07 -5.91
C PHE A 488 -5.59 7.24 -4.68
N THR A 489 -5.79 6.19 -3.89
CA THR A 489 -6.67 6.19 -2.72
C THR A 489 -5.97 5.62 -1.49
N VAL A 490 -5.91 6.39 -0.41
CA VAL A 490 -5.46 5.96 0.92
C VAL A 490 -6.60 6.18 1.91
N LEU A 491 -7.11 5.12 2.53
CA LEU A 491 -8.32 5.17 3.34
C LEU A 491 -8.15 4.44 4.68
N GLN A 492 -8.50 5.10 5.78
CA GLN A 492 -8.59 4.51 7.13
C GLN A 492 -7.29 3.89 7.64
N ASN A 493 -6.13 4.43 7.26
CA ASN A 493 -4.87 3.97 7.81
C ASN A 493 -4.63 4.56 9.20
N VAL A 494 -4.16 3.73 10.12
CA VAL A 494 -3.70 4.15 11.44
C VAL A 494 -2.18 4.15 11.40
N LEU A 495 -1.56 5.33 11.42
CA LEU A 495 -0.12 5.52 11.41
C LEU A 495 0.53 5.28 12.79
N PRO A 496 1.86 5.11 12.85
CA PRO A 496 2.59 4.78 14.06
C PRO A 496 2.46 5.76 15.20
N GLU A 497 2.85 5.44 16.44
CA GLU A 497 3.05 6.51 17.45
C GLU A 497 4.16 7.48 17.04
N ARG A 498 5.15 6.98 16.29
CA ARG A 498 6.27 7.77 15.75
C ARG A 498 6.57 7.35 14.32
N ASN A 499 6.47 8.31 13.42
CA ASN A 499 6.94 8.21 12.05
C ASN A 499 7.94 9.34 11.84
N GLN A 500 9.03 9.11 11.11
CA GLN A 500 9.84 10.23 10.67
C GLN A 500 9.10 10.88 9.52
N ASP A 501 8.93 10.14 8.42
CA ASP A 501 8.48 10.71 7.17
C ASP A 501 7.31 9.90 6.58
N PHE A 502 6.20 10.58 6.27
CA PHE A 502 5.10 10.02 5.49
C PHE A 502 5.07 10.73 4.14
N GLN A 503 5.54 10.04 3.12
CA GLN A 503 5.69 10.60 1.78
C GLN A 503 4.66 9.98 0.84
N ASN A 504 3.77 10.82 0.32
CA ASN A 504 3.01 10.53 -0.89
C ASN A 504 3.89 10.81 -2.12
N PRO A 505 3.46 10.44 -3.35
CA PRO A 505 4.33 10.50 -4.52
C PRO A 505 5.03 11.84 -4.73
N GLU A 506 6.34 11.93 -4.50
CA GLU A 506 7.10 13.18 -4.44
C GLU A 506 7.02 13.95 -5.77
N GLN A 507 7.21 13.25 -6.89
CA GLN A 507 7.29 13.88 -8.21
C GLN A 507 6.35 13.17 -9.19
N SER A 508 5.40 13.94 -9.75
CA SER A 508 4.53 13.42 -10.81
C SER A 508 4.04 14.46 -11.79
N GLU A 509 4.32 14.34 -13.09
CA GLU A 509 3.82 15.31 -14.09
C GLU A 509 2.29 15.48 -13.99
N THR A 510 1.53 14.39 -13.82
CA THR A 510 0.07 14.45 -13.70
C THR A 510 -0.47 13.59 -12.56
N VAL A 511 -1.17 14.24 -11.62
CA VAL A 511 -1.93 13.58 -10.54
C VAL A 511 -3.43 13.77 -10.76
N THR A 512 -4.18 12.68 -10.97
CA THR A 512 -5.64 12.70 -11.15
C THR A 512 -6.37 11.80 -10.15
N ASN A 513 -7.38 12.32 -9.47
CA ASN A 513 -8.22 11.62 -8.49
C ASN A 513 -7.40 11.08 -7.30
N PHE A 514 -6.67 11.96 -6.62
CA PHE A 514 -5.93 11.63 -5.41
C PHE A 514 -6.83 11.80 -4.18
N THR A 515 -7.03 10.73 -3.40
CA THR A 515 -7.92 10.73 -2.24
C THR A 515 -7.23 10.18 -1.00
N VAL A 516 -7.17 10.97 0.07
CA VAL A 516 -6.74 10.54 1.41
C VAL A 516 -7.89 10.75 2.38
N LEU A 517 -8.37 9.68 3.01
CA LEU A 517 -9.59 9.73 3.82
C LEU A 517 -9.42 9.00 5.16
N GLN A 518 -9.79 9.66 6.26
CA GLN A 518 -9.88 9.07 7.60
C GLN A 518 -8.57 8.47 8.13
N ASN A 519 -7.42 9.02 7.73
CA ASN A 519 -6.15 8.57 8.29
C ASN A 519 -5.93 9.18 9.68
N VAL A 520 -5.45 8.36 10.61
CA VAL A 520 -5.00 8.79 11.93
C VAL A 520 -3.48 8.83 11.87
N LEU A 521 -2.88 10.03 11.82
CA LEU A 521 -1.44 10.24 11.80
C LEU A 521 -0.81 9.98 13.21
N PRO A 522 0.52 9.84 13.31
CA PRO A 522 1.23 9.51 14.55
C PRO A 522 1.07 10.47 15.71
N GLU A 523 1.43 10.14 16.96
CA GLU A 523 1.59 11.20 17.98
C GLU A 523 2.70 12.20 17.61
N ARG A 524 3.73 11.72 16.90
CA ARG A 524 4.84 12.52 16.37
C ARG A 524 5.17 12.11 14.95
N ASN A 525 5.05 13.06 14.05
CA ASN A 525 5.54 12.96 12.68
C ASN A 525 6.54 14.11 12.48
N GLN A 526 7.63 13.89 11.76
CA GLN A 526 8.43 15.03 11.31
C GLN A 526 7.65 15.65 10.15
N ASP A 527 7.52 14.90 9.05
CA ASP A 527 7.09 15.47 7.79
C ASP A 527 5.94 14.63 7.20
N PHE A 528 4.82 15.30 6.87
CA PHE A 528 3.73 14.71 6.08
C PHE A 528 3.70 15.43 4.75
N GLN A 529 4.18 14.77 3.71
CA GLN A 529 4.32 15.34 2.37
C GLN A 529 3.32 14.70 1.43
N ASN A 530 2.42 15.52 0.89
CA ASN A 530 1.68 15.21 -0.33
C ASN A 530 2.56 15.49 -1.56
N PRO A 531 2.15 15.11 -2.78
CA PRO A 531 3.03 15.18 -3.95
C PRO A 531 3.72 16.52 -4.15
N GLU A 532 5.03 16.60 -3.94
CA GLU A 532 5.78 17.87 -3.87
C GLU A 532 5.71 18.63 -5.20
N GLN A 533 5.92 17.94 -6.32
CA GLN A 533 6.01 18.56 -7.63
C GLN A 533 5.09 17.86 -8.64
N SER A 534 4.15 18.61 -9.21
CA SER A 534 3.28 18.08 -10.28
C SER A 534 2.79 19.12 -11.26
N GLU A 535 3.08 18.99 -12.55
CA GLU A 535 2.57 19.96 -13.56
C GLU A 535 1.04 20.12 -13.47
N THR A 536 0.29 19.01 -13.30
CA THR A 536 -1.17 19.06 -13.19
C THR A 536 -1.72 18.19 -12.05
N VAL A 537 -2.42 18.83 -11.10
CA VAL A 537 -3.18 18.15 -10.04
C VAL A 537 -4.69 18.33 -10.27
N THR A 538 -5.42 17.24 -10.47
CA THR A 538 -6.88 17.24 -10.67
C THR A 538 -7.60 16.33 -9.67
N ASN A 539 -8.65 16.85 -9.01
CA ASN A 539 -9.47 16.13 -8.02
C ASN A 539 -8.67 15.61 -6.83
N PHE A 540 -7.93 16.50 -6.16
CA PHE A 540 -7.19 16.19 -4.94
C PHE A 540 -8.12 16.35 -3.72
N THR A 541 -8.31 15.29 -2.94
CA THR A 541 -9.22 15.28 -1.78
C THR A 541 -8.53 14.73 -0.54
N VAL A 542 -8.49 15.52 0.53
CA VAL A 542 -8.06 15.10 1.88
C VAL A 542 -9.23 15.30 2.83
N LEU A 543 -9.72 14.23 3.46
CA LEU A 543 -10.94 14.27 4.25
C LEU A 543 -10.77 13.54 5.60
N GLN A 544 -11.16 14.21 6.70
CA GLN A 544 -11.25 13.62 8.04
C GLN A 544 -9.93 13.03 8.58
N ASN A 545 -8.79 13.59 8.20
CA ASN A 545 -7.52 13.16 8.76
C ASN A 545 -7.31 13.77 10.16
N VAL A 546 -6.82 12.95 11.08
CA VAL A 546 -6.39 13.38 12.42
C VAL A 546 -4.87 13.44 12.38
N LEU A 547 -4.30 14.64 12.36
CA LEU A 547 -2.85 14.86 12.36
C LEU A 547 -2.25 14.63 13.77
N PRO A 548 -0.91 14.53 13.91
CA PRO A 548 -0.23 14.20 15.16
C PRO A 548 -0.44 15.14 16.32
N GLU A 549 -0.03 14.83 17.55
CA GLU A 549 0.10 15.90 18.57
C GLU A 549 1.20 16.91 18.18
N ARG A 550 2.23 16.43 17.48
CA ARG A 550 3.35 17.24 16.96
C ARG A 550 3.70 16.84 15.54
N ASN A 551 3.60 17.79 14.64
CA ASN A 551 4.11 17.69 13.27
C ASN A 551 5.08 18.86 13.06
N GLN A 552 6.18 18.66 12.36
CA GLN A 552 6.97 19.81 11.91
C GLN A 552 6.23 20.40 10.74
N ASP A 553 6.12 19.63 9.64
CA ASP A 553 5.67 20.17 8.36
C ASP A 553 4.52 19.32 7.79
N PHE A 554 3.41 19.99 7.44
CA PHE A 554 2.34 19.40 6.64
C PHE A 554 2.31 20.12 5.30
N GLN A 555 2.79 19.46 4.26
CA GLN A 555 2.94 20.02 2.93
C GLN A 555 1.93 19.38 1.99
N ASN A 556 1.02 20.18 1.45
CA ASN A 556 0.29 19.86 0.24
C ASN A 556 1.17 20.12 -0.99
N PRO A 557 0.75 19.75 -2.22
CA PRO A 557 1.64 19.80 -3.38
C PRO A 557 2.32 21.15 -3.59
N GLU A 558 3.64 21.23 -3.38
CA GLU A 558 4.38 22.51 -3.29
C GLU A 558 4.33 23.28 -4.62
N GLN A 559 4.56 22.59 -5.73
CA GLN A 559 4.67 23.21 -7.05
C GLN A 559 3.77 22.51 -8.06
N SER A 560 2.80 23.24 -8.62
CA SER A 560 1.96 22.72 -9.69
C SER A 560 1.46 23.76 -10.67
N GLU A 561 1.78 23.64 -11.97
CA GLU A 561 1.27 24.60 -12.97
C GLU A 561 -0.25 24.74 -12.91
N THR A 562 -0.99 23.64 -12.77
CA THR A 562 -2.46 23.65 -12.68
C THR A 562 -3.00 22.78 -11.55
N VAL A 563 -3.73 23.40 -10.62
CA VAL A 563 -4.50 22.72 -9.56
C VAL A 563 -6.00 22.88 -9.80
N THR A 564 -6.72 21.78 -10.01
CA THR A 564 -8.17 21.76 -10.22
C THR A 564 -8.89 20.86 -9.22
N ASN A 565 -9.96 21.36 -8.58
CA ASN A 565 -10.79 20.63 -7.60
C ASN A 565 -9.99 20.12 -6.39
N PHE A 566 -9.29 21.02 -5.72
CA PHE A 566 -8.56 20.72 -4.49
C PHE A 566 -9.50 20.88 -3.28
N THR A 567 -9.67 19.81 -2.48
CA THR A 567 -10.58 19.80 -1.33
C THR A 567 -9.88 19.26 -0.09
N VAL A 568 -9.87 20.06 0.98
CA VAL A 568 -9.45 19.66 2.33
C VAL A 568 -10.62 19.84 3.28
N LEU A 569 -11.09 18.76 3.90
CA LEU A 569 -12.32 18.79 4.69
C LEU A 569 -12.16 18.07 6.04
N GLN A 570 -12.56 18.73 7.13
CA GLN A 570 -12.67 18.14 8.48
C GLN A 570 -11.36 17.57 9.03
N ASN A 571 -10.21 18.14 8.67
CA ASN A 571 -8.95 17.73 9.26
C ASN A 571 -8.77 18.34 10.64
N VAL A 572 -8.27 17.52 11.58
CA VAL A 572 -7.86 17.96 12.91
C VAL A 572 -6.34 18.03 12.89
N LEU A 573 -5.78 19.25 12.88
CA LEU A 573 -4.34 19.47 12.89
C LEU A 573 -3.75 19.28 14.31
N PRO A 574 -2.40 19.19 14.44
CA PRO A 574 -1.73 18.88 15.71
C PRO A 574 -1.94 19.84 16.84
N GLU A 575 -1.56 19.54 18.09
CA GLU A 575 -1.44 20.61 19.11
C GLU A 575 -0.33 21.62 18.73
N ARG A 576 0.70 21.15 18.03
CA ARG A 576 1.80 21.96 17.52
C ARG A 576 2.17 21.54 16.11
N ASN A 577 2.05 22.48 15.19
CA ASN A 577 2.57 22.38 13.84
C ASN A 577 3.54 23.55 13.64
N GLN A 578 4.65 23.35 12.94
CA GLN A 578 5.43 24.50 12.50
C GLN A 578 4.70 25.10 11.31
N ASP A 579 4.63 24.33 10.23
CA ASP A 579 4.20 24.86 8.94
C ASP A 579 3.08 24.01 8.34
N PHE A 580 1.96 24.66 7.98
CA PHE A 580 0.90 24.06 7.18
C PHE A 580 0.86 24.78 5.84
N GLN A 581 1.37 24.13 4.81
CA GLN A 581 1.52 24.71 3.49
C GLN A 581 0.52 24.04 2.53
N ASN A 582 -0.38 24.85 1.98
CA ASN A 582 -1.11 24.52 0.75
C ASN A 582 -0.21 24.79 -0.46
N PRO A 583 -0.61 24.41 -1.69
CA PRO A 583 0.28 24.47 -2.85
C PRO A 583 0.97 25.81 -3.04
N GLU A 584 2.28 25.91 -2.82
CA GLU A 584 3.01 27.18 -2.74
C GLU A 584 2.95 27.95 -4.06
N GLN A 585 3.18 27.27 -5.18
CA GLN A 585 3.30 27.90 -6.49
C GLN A 585 2.42 27.18 -7.52
N SER A 586 1.45 27.90 -8.09
CA SER A 586 0.61 27.36 -9.17
C SER A 586 0.12 28.40 -10.15
N GLU A 587 0.43 28.27 -11.45
CA GLU A 587 -0.08 29.23 -12.46
C GLU A 587 -1.61 29.35 -12.41
N THR A 588 -2.33 28.23 -12.26
CA THR A 588 -3.80 28.23 -12.20
C THR A 588 -4.36 27.35 -11.07
N VAL A 589 -5.09 27.97 -10.14
CA VAL A 589 -5.86 27.28 -9.10
C VAL A 589 -7.36 27.42 -9.36
N THR A 590 -8.07 26.31 -9.57
CA THR A 590 -9.52 26.27 -9.80
C THR A 590 -10.24 25.36 -8.81
N ASN A 591 -11.30 25.86 -8.17
CA ASN A 591 -12.13 25.13 -7.20
C ASN A 591 -11.33 24.63 -5.98
N PHE A 592 -10.67 25.55 -5.29
CA PHE A 592 -9.95 25.25 -4.05
C PHE A 592 -10.90 25.39 -2.85
N THR A 593 -11.08 24.32 -2.07
CA THR A 593 -12.01 24.29 -0.93
C THR A 593 -11.33 23.77 0.33
N VAL A 594 -11.33 24.57 1.40
CA VAL A 594 -10.91 24.18 2.75
C VAL A 594 -12.09 24.36 3.69
N LEU A 595 -12.56 23.28 4.33
CA LEU A 595 -13.79 23.30 5.10
C LEU A 595 -13.62 22.59 6.45
N GLN A 596 -14.05 23.24 7.54
CA GLN A 596 -14.15 22.67 8.88
C GLN A 596 -12.84 22.11 9.45
N ASN A 597 -11.69 22.69 9.09
CA ASN A 597 -10.43 22.28 9.69
C ASN A 597 -10.26 22.91 11.08
N VAL A 598 -9.76 22.11 12.02
CA VAL A 598 -9.37 22.56 13.35
C VAL A 598 -7.84 22.64 13.35
N LEU A 599 -7.28 23.85 13.36
CA LEU A 599 -5.85 24.09 13.39
C LEU A 599 -5.27 23.91 14.81
N PRO A 600 -3.93 23.84 14.96
CA PRO A 600 -3.27 23.56 16.24
C PRO A 600 -3.49 24.53 17.36
N GLU A 601 -3.13 24.24 18.61
CA GLU A 601 -3.01 25.32 19.62
C GLU A 601 -1.91 26.33 19.24
N ARG A 602 -0.86 25.85 18.57
CA ARG A 602 0.25 26.67 18.06
C ARG A 602 0.62 26.25 16.65
N ASN A 603 0.51 27.18 15.74
CA ASN A 603 1.04 27.08 14.39
C ASN A 603 2.02 28.24 14.20
N GLN A 604 3.14 28.03 13.51
CA GLN A 604 3.93 29.19 13.08
C GLN A 604 3.20 29.78 11.88
N ASP A 605 3.12 29.01 10.80
CA ASP A 605 2.71 29.54 9.51
C ASP A 605 1.59 28.69 8.89
N PHE A 606 0.48 29.33 8.53
CA PHE A 606 -0.58 28.72 7.72
C PHE A 606 -0.61 29.45 6.38
N GLN A 607 -0.09 28.80 5.35
CA GLN A 607 0.07 29.37 4.02
C GLN A 607 -0.90 28.70 3.06
N ASN A 608 -1.81 29.51 2.50
CA ASN A 608 -2.52 29.18 1.27
C ASN A 608 -1.60 29.47 0.06
N PRO A 609 -1.99 29.08 -1.17
CA PRO A 609 -1.08 29.15 -2.31
C PRO A 609 -0.40 30.49 -2.51
N GLU A 610 0.90 30.61 -2.26
CA GLU A 610 1.63 31.88 -2.19
C GLU A 610 1.56 32.65 -3.52
N GLN A 611 1.80 31.95 -4.64
CA GLN A 611 1.90 32.57 -5.96
C GLN A 611 1.03 31.84 -6.97
N SER A 612 0.06 32.55 -7.56
CA SER A 612 -0.77 31.99 -8.63
C SER A 612 -1.26 33.02 -9.62
N GLU A 613 -0.95 32.89 -10.92
CA GLU A 613 -1.44 33.84 -11.93
C GLU A 613 -2.98 33.95 -11.90
N THR A 614 -3.69 32.82 -11.76
CA THR A 614 -5.16 32.80 -11.71
C THR A 614 -5.71 31.93 -10.59
N VAL A 615 -6.48 32.53 -9.67
CA VAL A 615 -7.25 31.83 -8.63
C VAL A 615 -8.75 31.96 -8.90
N THR A 616 -9.44 30.84 -9.12
CA THR A 616 -10.89 30.79 -9.38
C THR A 616 -11.62 29.86 -8.39
N ASN A 617 -12.69 30.35 -7.77
CA ASN A 617 -13.53 29.61 -6.81
C ASN A 617 -12.75 29.12 -5.57
N PHE A 618 -12.08 30.04 -4.88
CA PHE A 618 -11.39 29.76 -3.63
C PHE A 618 -12.35 29.89 -2.45
N THR A 619 -12.53 28.83 -1.67
CA THR A 619 -13.47 28.79 -0.53
C THR A 619 -12.79 28.29 0.73
N VAL A 620 -12.81 29.10 1.79
CA VAL A 620 -12.41 28.70 3.14
C VAL A 620 -13.60 28.87 4.07
N LEU A 621 -14.05 27.79 4.71
CA LEU A 621 -15.30 27.79 5.47
C LEU A 621 -15.13 27.09 6.83
N GLN A 622 -15.55 27.76 7.91
CA GLN A 622 -15.66 27.18 9.26
C GLN A 622 -14.34 26.64 9.83
N ASN A 623 -13.21 27.24 9.49
CA ASN A 623 -11.94 26.85 10.09
C ASN A 623 -11.79 27.47 11.48
N VAL A 624 -11.31 26.67 12.43
CA VAL A 624 -10.92 27.14 13.76
C VAL A 624 -9.40 27.22 13.77
N LEU A 625 -8.86 28.44 13.79
CA LEU A 625 -7.43 28.70 13.78
C LEU A 625 -6.84 28.58 15.22
N PRO A 626 -5.50 28.53 15.36
CA PRO A 626 -4.83 28.23 16.63
C PRO A 626 -5.07 29.18 17.77
N GLU A 627 -4.72 28.88 19.04
CA GLU A 627 -4.64 29.96 20.04
C GLU A 627 -3.55 30.99 19.69
N ARG A 628 -2.48 30.52 19.03
CA ARG A 628 -1.38 31.36 18.55
C ARG A 628 -0.97 30.94 17.16
N ASN A 629 -1.05 31.89 16.24
CA ASN A 629 -0.51 31.78 14.90
C ASN A 629 0.46 32.96 14.71
N GLN A 630 1.58 32.75 14.02
CA GLN A 630 2.37 33.90 13.59
C GLN A 630 1.64 34.49 12.40
N ASP A 631 1.58 33.72 11.30
CA ASP A 631 1.16 34.25 10.02
C ASP A 631 0.05 33.38 9.40
N PHE A 632 -1.06 34.01 9.02
CA PHE A 632 -2.10 33.40 8.20
C PHE A 632 -2.13 34.12 6.86
N GLN A 633 -1.58 33.47 5.84
CA GLN A 633 -1.43 34.05 4.51
C GLN A 633 -2.39 33.37 3.54
N ASN A 634 -3.29 34.16 2.97
CA ASN A 634 -3.99 33.82 1.72
C ASN A 634 -3.08 34.11 0.53
N PRO A 635 -3.45 33.71 -0.71
CA PRO A 635 -2.53 33.79 -1.85
C PRO A 635 -1.88 35.15 -2.03
N GLU A 636 -0.58 35.27 -1.79
CA GLU A 636 0.13 36.55 -1.71
C GLU A 636 0.06 37.31 -3.03
N GLN A 637 0.33 36.62 -4.14
CA GLN A 637 0.45 37.23 -5.46
C GLN A 637 -0.42 36.49 -6.48
N SER A 638 -1.39 37.18 -7.07
CA SER A 638 -2.21 36.61 -8.13
C SER A 638 -2.71 37.62 -9.14
N GLU A 639 -2.39 37.51 -10.43
CA GLU A 639 -2.89 38.44 -11.45
C GLU A 639 -4.42 38.53 -11.42
N THR A 640 -5.12 37.39 -11.29
CA THR A 640 -6.58 37.37 -11.25
C THR A 640 -7.14 36.48 -10.14
N VAL A 641 -7.92 37.08 -9.24
CA VAL A 641 -8.69 36.37 -8.20
C VAL A 641 -10.20 36.48 -8.49
N THR A 642 -10.87 35.36 -8.72
CA THR A 642 -12.32 35.29 -8.98
C THR A 642 -13.05 34.37 -8.00
N ASN A 643 -14.13 34.84 -7.38
CA ASN A 643 -14.97 34.09 -6.42
C ASN A 643 -14.19 33.61 -5.19
N PHE A 644 -13.53 34.54 -4.49
CA PHE A 644 -12.85 34.26 -3.24
C PHE A 644 -13.81 34.40 -2.07
N THR A 645 -14.00 33.34 -1.28
CA THR A 645 -14.94 33.30 -0.16
C THR A 645 -14.27 32.79 1.11
N VAL A 646 -14.30 33.59 2.17
CA VAL A 646 -13.91 33.21 3.53
C VAL A 646 -15.11 33.38 4.45
N LEU A 647 -15.57 32.30 5.07
CA LEU A 647 -16.82 32.29 5.83
C LEU A 647 -16.64 31.61 7.19
N GLN A 648 -17.08 32.27 8.27
CA GLN A 648 -17.19 31.72 9.62
C GLN A 648 -15.88 31.18 10.21
N ASN A 649 -14.74 31.79 9.87
CA ASN A 649 -13.48 31.41 10.49
C ASN A 649 -13.34 32.03 11.88
N VAL A 650 -12.86 31.23 12.83
CA VAL A 650 -12.49 31.70 14.17
C VAL A 650 -10.97 31.83 14.21
N LEU A 651 -10.47 33.04 14.30
CA LEU A 651 -9.03 33.33 14.35
C LEU A 651 -8.44 33.18 15.75
N PRO A 652 -7.09 33.13 15.85
CA PRO A 652 -6.40 32.87 17.10
C PRO A 652 -6.61 33.87 18.21
N GLU A 653 -6.38 33.56 19.49
CA GLU A 653 -6.31 34.62 20.51
C GLU A 653 -5.21 35.66 20.17
N ARG A 654 -4.13 35.20 19.53
CA ARG A 654 -3.02 36.03 19.05
C ARG A 654 -2.60 35.61 17.65
N ASN A 655 -2.69 36.56 16.73
CA ASN A 655 -2.12 36.46 15.40
C ASN A 655 -1.16 37.63 15.23
N GLN A 656 -0.01 37.43 14.56
CA GLN A 656 0.77 38.58 14.13
C GLN A 656 0.05 39.16 12.93
N ASP A 657 0.00 38.40 11.83
CA ASP A 657 -0.41 38.93 10.54
C ASP A 657 -1.50 38.05 9.91
N PHE A 658 -2.62 38.69 9.52
CA PHE A 658 -3.66 38.07 8.70
C PHE A 658 -3.68 38.78 7.36
N GLN A 659 -3.15 38.12 6.34
CA GLN A 659 -2.99 38.68 5.01
C GLN A 659 -3.94 38.00 4.04
N ASN A 660 -4.88 38.78 3.49
CA ASN A 660 -5.57 38.43 2.25
C ASN A 660 -4.65 38.73 1.05
N PRO A 661 -5.01 38.32 -0.18
CA PRO A 661 -4.09 38.38 -1.31
C PRO A 661 -3.43 39.74 -1.51
N GLU A 662 -2.12 39.87 -1.27
CA GLU A 662 -1.43 41.16 -1.18
C GLU A 662 -1.48 41.92 -2.52
N GLN A 663 -1.21 41.23 -3.63
CA GLN A 663 -1.08 41.85 -4.94
C GLN A 663 -1.92 41.10 -5.98
N SER A 664 -2.90 41.79 -6.58
CA SER A 664 -3.69 41.21 -7.66
C SER A 664 -4.20 42.22 -8.67
N GLU A 665 -3.86 42.10 -9.96
CA GLU A 665 -4.35 43.02 -10.99
C GLU A 665 -5.89 43.10 -10.97
N THR A 666 -6.58 41.96 -10.85
CA THR A 666 -8.05 41.90 -10.82
C THR A 666 -8.61 41.02 -9.72
N VAL A 667 -9.39 41.62 -8.81
CA VAL A 667 -10.17 40.90 -7.79
C VAL A 667 -11.66 41.00 -8.08
N THR A 668 -12.34 39.87 -8.32
CA THR A 668 -13.78 39.80 -8.59
C THR A 668 -14.50 38.86 -7.62
N ASN A 669 -15.60 39.33 -7.01
CA ASN A 669 -16.44 38.58 -6.06
C ASN A 669 -15.67 38.10 -4.82
N PHE A 670 -15.02 39.03 -4.13
CA PHE A 670 -14.34 38.76 -2.86
C PHE A 670 -15.33 38.88 -1.70
N THR A 671 -15.51 37.83 -0.92
CA THR A 671 -16.47 37.78 0.20
C THR A 671 -15.80 37.28 1.48
N VAL A 672 -15.84 38.10 2.53
CA VAL A 672 -15.46 37.72 3.89
C VAL A 672 -16.68 37.87 4.81
N LEU A 673 -17.13 36.79 5.43
CA LEU A 673 -18.37 36.77 6.19
C LEU A 673 -18.19 36.11 7.56
N GLN A 674 -18.62 36.80 8.62
CA GLN A 674 -18.72 36.25 9.98
C GLN A 674 -17.40 35.73 10.57
N ASN A 675 -16.27 36.35 10.25
CA ASN A 675 -15.01 35.98 10.87
C ASN A 675 -14.91 36.61 12.26
N VAL A 676 -14.45 35.81 13.23
CA VAL A 676 -14.10 36.29 14.57
C VAL A 676 -12.59 36.43 14.59
N LEU A 677 -12.09 37.67 14.58
CA LEU A 677 -10.65 37.98 14.63
C LEU A 677 -10.08 37.78 16.05
N PRO A 678 -8.74 37.76 16.20
CA PRO A 678 -8.05 37.50 17.47
C PRO A 678 -8.35 38.42 18.62
N GLU A 679 -7.99 38.13 19.88
CA GLU A 679 -7.97 39.21 20.91
C GLU A 679 -6.89 40.26 20.60
N ARG A 680 -5.79 39.82 19.97
CA ARG A 680 -4.69 40.68 19.52
C ARG A 680 -4.25 40.28 18.12
N ASN A 681 -4.31 41.23 17.22
CA ASN A 681 -3.74 41.13 15.89
C ASN A 681 -2.79 42.31 15.70
N GLN A 682 -1.66 42.11 15.05
CA GLN A 682 -0.87 43.27 14.63
C GLN A 682 -1.58 43.84 13.41
N ASP A 683 -1.62 43.07 12.33
CA ASP A 683 -2.02 43.59 11.03
C ASP A 683 -3.10 42.71 10.39
N PHE A 684 -4.22 43.32 10.00
CA PHE A 684 -5.26 42.69 9.19
C PHE A 684 -5.28 43.40 7.84
N GLN A 685 -4.74 42.75 6.82
CA GLN A 685 -4.58 43.32 5.50
C GLN A 685 -5.54 42.62 4.52
N ASN A 686 -6.46 43.39 3.96
CA ASN A 686 -7.15 43.04 2.71
C ASN A 686 -6.22 43.34 1.52
N PRO A 687 -6.58 42.92 0.28
CA PRO A 687 -5.65 42.98 -0.84
C PRO A 687 -4.99 44.35 -1.04
N GLU A 688 -3.69 44.48 -0.79
CA GLU A 688 -2.99 45.76 -0.68
C GLU A 688 -3.04 46.53 -2.02
N GLN A 689 -2.76 45.84 -3.12
CA GLN A 689 -2.62 46.47 -4.43
C GLN A 689 -3.44 45.70 -5.47
N SER A 690 -4.42 46.38 -6.09
CA SER A 690 -5.20 45.79 -7.17
C SER A 690 -5.70 46.80 -8.19
N GLU A 691 -5.34 46.67 -9.48
CA GLU A 691 -5.84 47.59 -10.52
C GLU A 691 -7.37 47.65 -10.52
N THR A 692 -8.06 46.50 -10.40
CA THR A 692 -9.52 46.44 -10.41
C THR A 692 -10.08 45.55 -9.30
N VAL A 693 -10.89 46.14 -8.40
CA VAL A 693 -11.66 45.43 -7.38
C VAL A 693 -13.16 45.51 -7.70
N THR A 694 -13.82 44.38 -7.93
CA THR A 694 -15.27 44.30 -8.22
C THR A 694 -15.99 43.35 -7.25
N ASN A 695 -17.09 43.81 -6.65
CA ASN A 695 -17.93 43.05 -5.71
C ASN A 695 -17.17 42.58 -4.46
N PHE A 696 -16.52 43.52 -3.76
CA PHE A 696 -15.86 43.27 -2.50
C PHE A 696 -16.84 43.39 -1.34
N THR A 697 -17.04 42.32 -0.56
CA THR A 697 -18.00 42.27 0.55
C THR A 697 -17.35 41.78 1.83
N VAL A 698 -17.39 42.59 2.88
CA VAL A 698 -17.03 42.21 4.25
C VAL A 698 -18.25 42.38 5.14
N LEU A 699 -18.75 41.30 5.75
CA LEU A 699 -19.98 41.33 6.53
C LEU A 699 -19.78 40.63 7.89
N GLN A 700 -20.20 41.30 8.97
CA GLN A 700 -20.29 40.75 10.33
C GLN A 700 -18.96 40.25 10.92
N ASN A 701 -17.85 40.89 10.59
CA ASN A 701 -16.58 40.54 11.24
C ASN A 701 -16.51 41.16 12.64
N VAL A 702 -16.07 40.35 13.61
CA VAL A 702 -15.75 40.80 14.96
C VAL A 702 -14.25 40.98 15.03
N LEU A 703 -13.77 42.21 15.11
CA LEU A 703 -12.35 42.54 15.12
C LEU A 703 -11.76 42.43 16.56
N PRO A 704 -10.43 42.41 16.71
CA PRO A 704 -9.76 42.11 17.99
C PRO A 704 -10.00 43.07 19.11
N GLU A 705 -9.74 42.75 20.38
CA GLU A 705 -9.69 43.81 21.41
C GLU A 705 -8.61 44.87 21.10
N ARG A 706 -7.51 44.43 20.48
CA ARG A 706 -6.41 45.29 20.03
C ARG A 706 -5.96 44.89 18.64
N ASN A 707 -6.02 45.85 17.74
CA ASN A 707 -5.44 45.75 16.41
C ASN A 707 -4.49 46.92 16.24
N GLN A 708 -3.34 46.73 15.59
CA GLN A 708 -2.54 47.89 15.16
C GLN A 708 -3.23 48.45 13.94
N ASP A 709 -3.25 47.68 12.85
CA ASP A 709 -3.64 48.19 11.54
C ASP A 709 -4.72 47.31 10.91
N PHE A 710 -5.83 47.93 10.49
CA PHE A 710 -6.86 47.30 9.66
C PHE A 710 -6.87 48.02 8.31
N GLN A 711 -6.33 47.37 7.29
CA GLN A 711 -6.16 47.93 5.97
C GLN A 711 -7.10 47.24 4.99
N ASN A 712 -8.00 48.02 4.41
CA ASN A 712 -8.68 47.68 3.16
C ASN A 712 -7.76 47.99 1.97
N PRO A 713 -8.09 47.57 0.73
CA PRO A 713 -7.14 47.65 -0.38
C PRO A 713 -6.50 49.01 -0.57
N GLU A 714 -5.20 49.14 -0.30
CA GLU A 714 -4.50 50.43 -0.21
C GLU A 714 -4.56 51.19 -1.55
N GLN A 715 -4.29 50.49 -2.65
CA GLN A 715 -4.16 51.10 -3.98
C GLN A 715 -4.97 50.33 -5.01
N SER A 716 -5.93 50.99 -5.65
CA SER A 716 -6.70 50.40 -6.74
C SER A 716 -7.19 51.40 -7.78
N GLU A 717 -6.85 51.25 -9.06
CA GLU A 717 -7.35 52.15 -10.11
C GLU A 717 -8.87 52.21 -10.11
N THR A 718 -9.55 51.05 -9.98
CA THR A 718 -11.02 50.97 -10.00
C THR A 718 -11.57 50.08 -8.90
N VAL A 719 -12.40 50.65 -8.01
CA VAL A 719 -13.18 49.94 -7.00
C VAL A 719 -14.67 50.01 -7.32
N THR A 720 -15.32 48.88 -7.57
CA THR A 720 -16.77 48.78 -7.87
C THR A 720 -17.49 47.84 -6.90
N ASN A 721 -18.60 48.29 -6.31
CA ASN A 721 -19.44 47.53 -5.38
C ASN A 721 -18.69 47.07 -4.12
N PHE A 722 -18.03 48.00 -3.43
CA PHE A 722 -17.37 47.76 -2.16
C PHE A 722 -18.37 47.88 -1.01
N THR A 723 -18.51 46.84 -0.19
CA THR A 723 -19.54 46.75 0.84
C THR A 723 -18.94 46.24 2.16
N VAL A 724 -18.98 47.07 3.21
CA VAL A 724 -18.60 46.71 4.58
C VAL A 724 -19.81 46.87 5.48
N LEU A 725 -20.26 45.79 6.11
CA LEU A 725 -21.52 45.76 6.86
C LEU A 725 -21.31 45.14 8.24
N GLN A 726 -21.76 45.83 9.28
CA GLN A 726 -21.90 45.30 10.65
C GLN A 726 -20.58 44.80 11.27
N ASN A 727 -19.45 45.43 10.95
CA ASN A 727 -18.20 45.07 11.61
C ASN A 727 -18.15 45.69 13.01
N VAL A 728 -17.73 44.89 13.99
CA VAL A 728 -17.45 45.36 15.36
C VAL A 728 -15.95 45.55 15.46
N LEU A 729 -15.49 46.79 15.59
CA LEU A 729 -14.08 47.15 15.66
C LEU A 729 -13.49 46.98 17.07
N PRO A 730 -12.15 46.95 17.18
CA PRO A 730 -11.46 46.70 18.44
C PRO A 730 -11.75 47.63 19.58
N GLU A 731 -11.45 47.33 20.85
CA GLU A 731 -11.44 48.40 21.88
C GLU A 731 -10.36 49.46 21.56
N ARG A 732 -9.26 49.02 20.95
CA ARG A 732 -8.15 49.89 20.51
C ARG A 732 -7.68 49.49 19.12
N ASN A 733 -7.74 50.43 18.21
CA ASN A 733 -7.15 50.34 16.89
C ASN A 733 -6.18 51.51 16.73
N GLN A 734 -5.03 51.32 16.10
CA GLN A 734 -4.23 52.48 15.68
C GLN A 734 -4.92 53.03 14.45
N ASP A 735 -4.90 52.26 13.36
CA ASP A 735 -5.28 52.79 12.06
C ASP A 735 -6.34 51.90 11.39
N PHE A 736 -7.44 52.52 10.96
CA PHE A 736 -8.46 51.89 10.12
C PHE A 736 -8.47 52.61 8.78
N GLN A 737 -7.93 51.96 7.76
CA GLN A 737 -7.76 52.54 6.44
C GLN A 737 -8.70 51.85 5.46
N ASN A 738 -9.63 52.62 4.88
CA ASN A 738 -10.30 52.27 3.63
C ASN A 738 -9.37 52.58 2.44
N PRO A 739 -9.71 52.15 1.21
CA PRO A 739 -8.77 52.22 0.10
C PRO A 739 -8.13 53.58 -0.11
N GLU A 740 -6.83 53.73 0.14
CA GLU A 740 -6.16 55.03 0.25
C GLU A 740 -6.21 55.80 -1.09
N GLN A 741 -5.91 55.10 -2.19
CA GLN A 741 -5.76 55.71 -3.51
C GLN A 741 -6.55 54.92 -4.56
N SER A 742 -7.51 55.59 -5.21
CA SER A 742 -8.26 54.98 -6.32
C SER A 742 -8.75 55.97 -7.36
N GLU A 743 -8.41 55.81 -8.64
CA GLU A 743 -8.92 56.71 -9.70
C GLU A 743 -10.47 56.73 -9.72
N THR A 744 -11.10 55.57 -9.56
CA THR A 744 -12.57 55.45 -9.61
C THR A 744 -13.13 54.56 -8.51
N VAL A 745 -13.97 55.15 -7.64
CA VAL A 745 -14.75 54.44 -6.62
C VAL A 745 -16.24 54.50 -6.95
N THR A 746 -16.88 53.36 -7.23
CA THR A 746 -18.32 53.26 -7.54
C THR A 746 -19.04 52.31 -6.58
N ASN A 747 -20.15 52.76 -6.00
CA ASN A 747 -21.01 51.99 -5.07
C ASN A 747 -20.26 51.52 -3.80
N PHE A 748 -19.62 52.46 -3.11
CA PHE A 748 -18.98 52.22 -1.82
C PHE A 748 -20.00 52.32 -0.68
N THR A 749 -20.19 51.25 0.09
CA THR A 749 -21.17 51.19 1.18
C THR A 749 -20.52 50.73 2.48
N VAL A 750 -20.63 51.54 3.53
CA VAL A 750 -20.27 51.17 4.91
C VAL A 750 -21.52 51.30 5.78
N LEU A 751 -21.98 50.22 6.40
CA LEU A 751 -23.19 50.21 7.22
C LEU A 751 -22.93 49.62 8.60
N GLN A 752 -23.38 50.31 9.65
CA GLN A 752 -23.48 49.79 11.01
C GLN A 752 -22.16 49.31 11.61
N ASN A 753 -21.04 49.97 11.26
CA ASN A 753 -19.78 49.68 11.94
C ASN A 753 -19.77 50.31 13.32
N VAL A 754 -19.41 49.50 14.33
CA VAL A 754 -19.19 49.97 15.70
C VAL A 754 -17.68 50.16 15.85
N LEU A 755 -17.22 51.40 15.96
CA LEU A 755 -15.80 51.75 16.05
C LEU A 755 -15.25 51.58 17.48
N PRO A 756 -13.90 51.54 17.62
CA PRO A 756 -13.24 51.28 18.90
C PRO A 756 -13.55 52.24 20.02
N GLU A 757 -13.26 51.94 21.30
CA GLU A 757 -13.25 53.01 22.32
C GLU A 757 -12.17 54.06 22.01
N ARG A 758 -11.05 53.62 21.41
CA ARG A 758 -9.93 54.45 20.98
C ARG A 758 -9.45 54.06 19.60
N ASN A 759 -9.51 55.00 18.68
CA ASN A 759 -8.89 54.88 17.37
C ASN A 759 -7.91 56.06 17.24
N GLN A 760 -6.76 55.86 16.61
CA GLN A 760 -5.95 57.01 16.20
C GLN A 760 -6.61 57.57 14.96
N ASP A 761 -6.57 56.80 13.87
CA ASP A 761 -6.89 57.33 12.55
C ASP A 761 -7.94 56.46 11.87
N PHE A 762 -9.03 57.09 11.42
CA PHE A 762 -10.05 56.47 10.57
C PHE A 762 -10.06 57.19 9.24
N GLN A 763 -9.54 56.55 8.21
CA GLN A 763 -9.36 57.13 6.90
C GLN A 763 -10.31 56.45 5.91
N ASN A 764 -11.23 57.22 5.34
CA ASN A 764 -11.91 56.87 4.10
C ASN A 764 -10.98 57.17 2.90
N PRO A 765 -11.31 56.73 1.67
CA PRO A 765 -10.38 56.82 0.55
C PRO A 765 -9.78 58.20 0.35
N GLU A 766 -8.48 58.37 0.59
CA GLU A 766 -7.83 59.68 0.70
C GLU A 766 -7.86 60.43 -0.64
N GLN A 767 -7.54 59.72 -1.72
CA GLN A 767 -7.36 60.31 -3.04
C GLN A 767 -8.13 59.52 -4.09
N SER A 768 -9.11 60.16 -4.75
CA SER A 768 -9.84 59.53 -5.85
C SER A 768 -10.32 60.52 -6.90
N GLU A 769 -9.96 60.35 -8.18
CA GLU A 769 -10.45 61.25 -9.23
C GLU A 769 -11.99 61.27 -9.27
N THR A 770 -12.63 60.10 -9.13
CA THR A 770 -14.08 59.99 -9.20
C THR A 770 -14.68 59.08 -8.11
N VAL A 771 -15.60 59.64 -7.31
CA VAL A 771 -16.36 58.92 -6.28
C VAL A 771 -17.85 58.97 -6.61
N THR A 772 -18.47 57.83 -6.89
CA THR A 772 -19.90 57.71 -7.21
C THR A 772 -20.63 56.76 -6.25
N ASN A 773 -21.75 57.20 -5.69
CA ASN A 773 -22.61 56.42 -4.76
C ASN A 773 -21.88 55.97 -3.48
N PHE A 774 -21.20 56.91 -2.82
CA PHE A 774 -20.57 56.67 -1.52
C PHE A 774 -21.60 56.78 -0.39
N THR A 775 -21.77 55.73 0.40
CA THR A 775 -22.80 55.64 1.42
C THR A 775 -22.22 55.16 2.75
N VAL A 776 -22.27 55.99 3.78
CA VAL A 776 -21.92 55.65 5.17
C VAL A 776 -23.15 55.78 6.05
N LEU A 777 -23.52 54.69 6.72
CA LEU A 777 -24.78 54.56 7.43
C LEU A 777 -24.55 54.04 8.85
N GLN A 778 -25.00 54.80 9.85
CA GLN A 778 -25.11 54.35 11.25
C GLN A 778 -23.77 53.92 11.88
N ASN A 779 -22.67 54.60 11.53
CA ASN A 779 -21.41 54.33 12.20
C ASN A 779 -21.42 54.97 13.60
N VAL A 780 -21.09 54.17 14.61
CA VAL A 780 -20.89 54.64 15.98
C VAL A 780 -19.40 54.81 16.17
N LEU A 781 -18.93 56.05 16.28
CA LEU A 781 -17.51 56.38 16.39
C LEU A 781 -16.97 56.21 17.82
N PRO A 782 -15.63 56.15 18.00
CA PRO A 782 -14.99 55.90 19.28
C PRO A 782 -15.33 56.85 20.40
N GLU A 783 -15.02 56.57 21.67
CA GLU A 783 -15.01 57.64 22.70
C GLU A 783 -13.92 58.68 22.41
N ARG A 784 -12.80 58.22 21.82
CA ARG A 784 -11.67 59.05 21.42
C ARG A 784 -11.16 58.65 20.05
N ASN A 785 -11.15 59.61 19.15
CA ASN A 785 -10.52 59.49 17.85
C ASN A 785 -9.52 60.65 17.71
N GLN A 786 -8.36 60.43 17.10
CA GLN A 786 -7.52 61.57 16.71
C GLN A 786 -8.15 62.14 15.45
N ASP A 787 -8.12 61.36 14.37
CA ASP A 787 -8.44 61.89 13.04
C ASP A 787 -9.52 61.03 12.37
N PHE A 788 -10.58 61.68 11.90
CA PHE A 788 -11.60 61.06 11.04
C PHE A 788 -11.61 61.80 9.72
N GLN A 789 -11.10 61.14 8.68
CA GLN A 789 -10.94 61.72 7.35
C GLN A 789 -11.91 61.05 6.38
N ASN A 790 -12.83 61.83 5.82
CA ASN A 790 -13.53 61.49 4.59
C ASN A 790 -12.62 61.77 3.39
N PRO A 791 -12.96 61.33 2.17
CA PRO A 791 -12.05 61.43 1.03
C PRO A 791 -11.48 62.82 0.81
N GLU A 792 -10.19 63.01 1.02
CA GLU A 792 -9.57 64.34 1.13
C GLU A 792 -9.59 65.07 -0.21
N GLN A 793 -9.24 64.35 -1.29
CA GLN A 793 -9.03 64.93 -2.61
C GLN A 793 -9.75 64.12 -3.67
N SER A 794 -10.75 64.73 -4.32
CA SER A 794 -11.46 64.09 -5.43
C SER A 794 -11.96 65.06 -6.49
N GLU A 795 -11.58 64.91 -7.76
CA GLU A 795 -12.08 65.80 -8.82
C GLU A 795 -13.61 65.80 -8.88
N THR A 796 -14.24 64.62 -8.74
CA THR A 796 -15.69 64.49 -8.82
C THR A 796 -16.29 63.59 -7.74
N VAL A 797 -17.23 64.13 -6.95
CA VAL A 797 -17.98 63.38 -5.94
C VAL A 797 -19.48 63.43 -6.26
N THR A 798 -20.09 62.29 -6.55
CA THR A 798 -21.52 62.16 -6.89
C THR A 798 -22.25 61.20 -5.95
N ASN A 799 -23.39 61.63 -5.40
CA ASN A 799 -24.26 60.84 -4.49
C ASN A 799 -23.55 60.40 -3.20
N PHE A 800 -22.84 61.32 -2.55
CA PHE A 800 -22.23 61.08 -1.24
C PHE A 800 -23.30 61.19 -0.13
N THR A 801 -23.50 60.13 0.63
CA THR A 801 -24.54 60.04 1.67
C THR A 801 -23.95 59.59 2.99
N VAL A 802 -24.09 60.41 4.04
CA VAL A 802 -23.75 60.07 5.42
C VAL A 802 -25.00 60.16 6.30
N LEU A 803 -25.45 59.03 6.85
CA LEU A 803 -26.63 58.97 7.70
C LEU A 803 -26.27 58.52 9.11
N GLN A 804 -26.63 59.32 10.11
CA GLN A 804 -26.65 58.91 11.53
C GLN A 804 -25.27 58.54 12.09
N ASN A 805 -24.23 59.30 11.77
CA ASN A 805 -22.94 59.13 12.43
C ASN A 805 -22.99 59.75 13.83
N VAL A 806 -22.65 58.95 14.84
CA VAL A 806 -22.48 59.42 16.22
C VAL A 806 -20.99 59.57 16.44
N LEU A 807 -20.49 60.82 16.53
CA LEU A 807 -19.08 61.11 16.71
C LEU A 807 -18.61 60.92 18.16
N PRO A 808 -17.29 60.82 18.37
CA PRO A 808 -16.69 60.59 19.69
C PRO A 808 -17.03 61.60 20.75
N GLU A 809 -16.80 61.32 22.04
CA GLU A 809 -16.77 62.39 23.04
C GLU A 809 -15.63 63.39 22.77
N ARG A 810 -14.52 62.89 22.23
CA ARG A 810 -13.35 63.67 21.86
C ARG A 810 -12.83 63.26 20.50
N ASN A 811 -12.81 64.21 19.58
CA ASN A 811 -12.14 64.07 18.30
C ASN A 811 -11.13 65.22 18.18
N GLN A 812 -9.96 64.98 17.60
CA GLN A 812 -9.10 66.11 17.23
C GLN A 812 -9.68 66.70 15.97
N ASP A 813 -9.65 65.94 14.88
CA ASP A 813 -9.89 66.47 13.55
C ASP A 813 -10.97 65.63 12.83
N PHE A 814 -12.03 66.30 12.37
CA PHE A 814 -13.05 65.71 11.50
C PHE A 814 -13.04 66.45 10.18
N GLN A 815 -12.58 65.77 9.13
CA GLN A 815 -12.43 66.34 7.80
C GLN A 815 -13.44 65.69 6.85
N ASN A 816 -14.35 66.50 6.33
CA ASN A 816 -15.09 66.17 5.11
C ASN A 816 -14.20 66.45 3.88
N PRO A 817 -14.58 65.97 2.68
CA PRO A 817 -13.73 66.10 1.51
C PRO A 817 -13.21 67.51 1.29
N GLU A 818 -11.90 67.74 1.44
CA GLU A 818 -11.33 69.08 1.54
C GLU A 818 -11.33 69.78 0.18
N GLN A 819 -10.97 69.03 -0.87
CA GLN A 819 -10.72 69.56 -2.21
C GLN A 819 -11.44 68.71 -3.25
N SER A 820 -12.45 69.30 -3.90
CA SER A 820 -13.14 68.63 -5.01
C SER A 820 -13.65 69.60 -6.07
N GLU A 821 -13.26 69.45 -7.34
CA GLU A 821 -13.75 70.35 -8.40
C GLU A 821 -15.29 70.34 -8.49
N THR A 822 -15.90 69.14 -8.36
CA THR A 822 -17.34 68.98 -8.48
C THR A 822 -17.95 68.07 -7.40
N VAL A 823 -18.91 68.59 -6.64
CA VAL A 823 -19.67 67.84 -5.63
C VAL A 823 -21.15 67.87 -5.97
N THR A 824 -21.76 66.71 -6.26
CA THR A 824 -23.18 66.58 -6.61
C THR A 824 -23.92 65.63 -5.67
N ASN A 825 -25.07 66.04 -5.14
CA ASN A 825 -25.93 65.24 -4.24
C ASN A 825 -25.24 64.81 -2.93
N PHE A 826 -24.51 65.72 -2.29
CA PHE A 826 -23.94 65.49 -0.98
C PHE A 826 -25.00 65.60 0.11
N THR A 827 -25.25 64.52 0.85
CA THR A 827 -26.31 64.44 1.86
C THR A 827 -25.76 63.97 3.20
N VAL A 828 -25.89 64.81 4.22
CA VAL A 828 -25.62 64.48 5.63
C VAL A 828 -26.92 64.64 6.42
N LEU A 829 -27.58 63.55 6.79
CA LEU A 829 -28.89 63.70 7.47
C LEU A 829 -28.74 63.96 8.96
N GLN A 830 -27.84 63.27 9.66
CA GLN A 830 -27.74 63.37 11.11
C GLN A 830 -26.33 63.07 11.58
N ASN A 831 -25.58 64.11 11.95
CA ASN A 831 -24.30 63.96 12.64
C ASN A 831 -24.44 64.50 14.07
N VAL A 832 -24.12 63.67 15.05
CA VAL A 832 -23.97 64.11 16.43
C VAL A 832 -22.49 64.36 16.65
N LEU A 833 -22.05 65.63 16.69
CA LEU A 833 -20.64 65.99 16.86
C LEU A 833 -20.18 65.77 18.32
N PRO A 834 -18.86 65.65 18.57
CA PRO A 834 -18.30 65.42 19.89
C PRO A 834 -18.64 66.45 20.94
N GLU A 835 -18.47 66.14 22.23
CA GLU A 835 -18.44 67.20 23.26
C GLU A 835 -17.26 68.17 23.05
N ARG A 836 -16.13 67.62 22.58
CA ARG A 836 -14.90 68.36 22.29
C ARG A 836 -14.35 67.94 20.94
N ASN A 837 -14.28 68.90 20.05
CA ASN A 837 -13.64 68.77 18.75
C ASN A 837 -12.60 69.90 18.63
N GLN A 838 -11.42 69.64 18.08
CA GLN A 838 -10.52 70.74 17.75
C GLN A 838 -10.99 71.36 16.45
N ASP A 839 -10.98 70.57 15.38
CA ASP A 839 -11.21 71.07 14.02
C ASP A 839 -12.32 70.27 13.33
N PHE A 840 -13.35 70.97 12.86
CA PHE A 840 -14.41 70.41 12.01
C PHE A 840 -14.39 71.14 10.68
N GLN A 841 -13.96 70.45 9.63
CA GLN A 841 -13.82 71.01 8.28
C GLN A 841 -14.89 70.40 7.37
N ASN A 842 -15.78 71.25 6.87
CA ASN A 842 -16.57 70.95 5.68
C ASN A 842 -15.73 71.20 4.41
N PRO A 843 -16.15 70.72 3.23
CA PRO A 843 -15.39 70.90 2.00
C PRO A 843 -14.98 72.35 1.78
N GLU A 844 -13.69 72.63 1.84
CA GLU A 844 -13.19 74.00 1.84
C GLU A 844 -13.13 74.59 0.43
N GLN A 845 -12.74 73.76 -0.55
CA GLN A 845 -12.41 74.19 -1.90
C GLN A 845 -13.11 73.31 -2.93
N SER A 846 -14.23 73.81 -3.48
CA SER A 846 -14.90 73.16 -4.59
C SER A 846 -15.41 74.15 -5.63
N GLU A 847 -15.02 74.00 -6.89
CA GLU A 847 -15.47 74.92 -7.95
C GLU A 847 -17.00 74.88 -8.09
N THR A 848 -17.59 73.69 -7.98
CA THR A 848 -19.03 73.48 -8.15
C THR A 848 -19.64 72.55 -7.09
N VAL A 849 -20.63 73.07 -6.35
CA VAL A 849 -21.39 72.29 -5.36
C VAL A 849 -22.87 72.32 -5.71
N THR A 850 -23.46 71.16 -6.00
CA THR A 850 -24.89 71.02 -6.37
C THR A 850 -25.61 70.04 -5.45
N ASN A 851 -26.77 70.46 -4.91
CA ASN A 851 -27.63 69.66 -4.01
C ASN A 851 -26.94 69.23 -2.71
N PHE A 852 -26.24 70.15 -2.05
CA PHE A 852 -25.66 69.92 -0.73
C PHE A 852 -26.74 70.03 0.35
N THR A 853 -27.01 68.93 1.05
CA THR A 853 -28.05 68.85 2.08
C THR A 853 -27.46 68.41 3.41
N VAL A 854 -27.56 69.26 4.43
CA VAL A 854 -27.28 68.92 5.83
C VAL A 854 -28.57 69.07 6.63
N LEU A 855 -29.19 67.98 7.06
CA LEU A 855 -30.47 68.09 7.77
C LEU A 855 -30.27 68.46 9.23
N GLN A 856 -29.44 67.71 9.95
CA GLN A 856 -29.29 67.88 11.39
C GLN A 856 -27.84 67.66 11.86
N ASN A 857 -27.19 68.73 12.31
CA ASN A 857 -25.92 68.64 13.04
C ASN A 857 -26.14 69.06 14.49
N VAL A 858 -25.74 68.22 15.45
CA VAL A 858 -25.64 68.60 16.86
C VAL A 858 -24.18 69.01 17.09
N LEU A 859 -23.93 70.29 17.36
CA LEU A 859 -22.57 70.84 17.43
C LEU A 859 -21.94 70.65 18.83
N PRO A 860 -20.59 70.62 18.95
CA PRO A 860 -19.90 70.41 20.22
C PRO A 860 -20.18 71.49 21.26
N GLU A 861 -20.00 71.13 22.53
CA GLU A 861 -19.89 72.12 23.62
C GLU A 861 -18.65 73.00 23.45
N ARG A 862 -17.57 72.43 22.90
CA ARG A 862 -16.32 73.13 22.61
C ARG A 862 -15.79 72.68 21.25
N ASN A 863 -15.82 73.60 20.29
CA ASN A 863 -15.12 73.46 19.03
C ASN A 863 -14.13 74.62 18.92
N GLN A 864 -12.87 74.35 18.57
CA GLN A 864 -11.89 75.43 18.39
C GLN A 864 -12.13 76.09 17.04
N ASP A 865 -12.17 75.28 15.98
CA ASP A 865 -12.35 75.75 14.62
C ASP A 865 -13.46 74.94 13.89
N PHE A 866 -14.39 75.69 13.29
CA PHE A 866 -15.42 75.13 12.40
C PHE A 866 -15.35 75.91 11.10
N GLN A 867 -14.95 75.22 10.04
CA GLN A 867 -14.85 75.81 8.72
C GLN A 867 -16.00 75.26 7.87
N ASN A 868 -16.80 76.18 7.35
CA ASN A 868 -17.82 75.88 6.34
C ASN A 868 -17.20 76.11 4.96
N PRO A 869 -17.77 75.64 3.84
CA PRO A 869 -17.19 75.88 2.52
C PRO A 869 -17.02 77.39 2.26
N GLU A 870 -15.78 77.88 2.29
CA GLU A 870 -15.50 79.32 2.23
C GLU A 870 -15.27 79.80 0.79
N GLN A 871 -14.99 78.90 -0.16
CA GLN A 871 -14.40 79.27 -1.46
C GLN A 871 -15.00 78.60 -2.71
N SER A 872 -16.28 78.25 -2.72
CA SER A 872 -16.89 77.70 -3.95
C SER A 872 -17.30 78.77 -4.97
N GLU A 873 -16.90 78.62 -6.23
CA GLU A 873 -17.29 79.54 -7.30
C GLU A 873 -18.79 79.46 -7.61
N THR A 874 -19.38 78.26 -7.50
CA THR A 874 -20.79 78.01 -7.78
C THR A 874 -21.44 77.04 -6.79
N VAL A 875 -22.40 77.53 -6.02
CA VAL A 875 -23.20 76.72 -5.08
C VAL A 875 -24.67 76.74 -5.50
N THR A 876 -25.25 75.58 -5.78
CA THR A 876 -26.66 75.43 -6.18
C THR A 876 -27.39 74.44 -5.27
N ASN A 877 -28.56 74.82 -4.74
CA ASN A 877 -29.39 74.01 -3.85
C ASN A 877 -28.69 73.57 -2.54
N PHE A 878 -28.06 74.52 -1.87
CA PHE A 878 -27.51 74.32 -0.53
C PHE A 878 -28.62 74.42 0.54
N THR A 879 -28.83 73.33 1.28
CA THR A 879 -29.87 73.23 2.32
C THR A 879 -29.25 72.81 3.64
N VAL A 880 -29.22 73.71 4.63
CA VAL A 880 -28.94 73.38 6.04
C VAL A 880 -30.23 73.59 6.83
N LEU A 881 -30.81 72.50 7.34
CA LEU A 881 -32.15 72.55 7.95
C LEU A 881 -32.11 72.84 9.46
N GLN A 882 -31.20 72.22 10.20
CA GLN A 882 -31.14 72.39 11.66
C GLN A 882 -29.74 72.15 12.24
N ASN A 883 -29.08 73.22 12.72
CA ASN A 883 -27.92 73.12 13.60
C ASN A 883 -28.37 73.31 15.05
N VAL A 884 -28.25 72.27 15.88
CA VAL A 884 -28.55 72.35 17.31
C VAL A 884 -27.27 72.77 18.03
N LEU A 885 -27.28 73.98 18.59
CA LEU A 885 -26.14 74.56 19.30
C LEU A 885 -26.32 74.49 20.82
N PRO A 886 -25.30 74.08 21.59
CA PRO A 886 -25.33 74.22 23.04
C PRO A 886 -25.32 75.71 23.43
N GLU A 887 -26.04 76.07 24.51
CA GLU A 887 -26.29 77.46 24.95
C GLU A 887 -25.03 78.31 25.16
N ARG A 888 -23.84 77.69 25.28
CA ARG A 888 -22.56 78.36 25.52
C ARG A 888 -21.84 78.88 24.26
N ASN A 889 -22.31 78.58 23.05
CA ASN A 889 -21.67 78.96 21.78
C ASN A 889 -22.35 80.14 21.04
N GLN A 890 -22.74 81.19 21.77
CA GLN A 890 -23.45 82.35 21.19
C GLN A 890 -22.59 83.16 20.19
N ASP A 891 -21.28 83.24 20.41
CA ASP A 891 -20.37 83.98 19.52
C ASP A 891 -20.24 83.26 18.16
N PHE A 892 -20.21 81.92 18.19
CA PHE A 892 -20.22 81.07 17.01
C PHE A 892 -21.51 81.21 16.20
N GLN A 893 -22.68 81.26 16.86
CA GLN A 893 -23.96 81.54 16.18
C GLN A 893 -23.92 82.85 15.38
N SER A 894 -23.29 83.88 15.93
CA SER A 894 -23.22 85.19 15.29
C SER A 894 -22.39 85.16 14.00
N LYS A 895 -21.25 84.46 14.01
CA LYS A 895 -20.36 84.27 12.86
C LYS A 895 -21.00 83.40 11.79
N LEU A 896 -21.60 82.27 12.20
CA LEU A 896 -22.29 81.35 11.29
C LEU A 896 -23.48 82.04 10.58
N THR A 897 -24.28 82.80 11.33
CA THR A 897 -25.41 83.56 10.76
C THR A 897 -24.95 84.68 9.83
N ALA A 898 -23.81 85.33 10.12
CA ALA A 898 -23.25 86.37 9.26
C ALA A 898 -22.71 85.79 7.94
N HIS A 899 -22.04 84.64 8.01
CA HIS A 899 -21.49 83.93 6.86
C HIS A 899 -22.60 83.38 5.93
N PHE A 900 -23.64 82.75 6.48
CA PHE A 900 -24.78 82.30 5.66
C PHE A 900 -25.53 83.43 4.95
N LYS A 901 -25.54 84.64 5.54
CA LYS A 901 -26.12 85.82 4.89
C LYS A 901 -25.27 86.43 3.78
N SER A 902 -23.99 86.06 3.67
CA SER A 902 -23.15 86.51 2.54
C SER A 902 -23.15 85.53 1.38
N ILE A 903 -23.57 84.28 1.60
CA ILE A 903 -23.63 83.22 0.59
C ILE A 903 -24.99 83.21 -0.14
N VAL A 904 -26.09 83.56 0.55
CA VAL A 904 -27.44 83.75 -0.03
C VAL A 904 -27.62 85.17 -0.53
#